data_AF-A0A2S5B178-F1
#
_entry.id   AF-A0A2S5B178-F1
#
_cell.length_a   1.000
_cell.length_b   1.000
_cell.length_c   1.000
_cell.angle_alpha   90.00
_cell.angle_beta   90.00
_cell.angle_gamma   90.00
#
_symmetry.space_group_name_H-M   'P 1'
#
loop_
_entity.id
_entity.type
_entity.pdbx_description
1 polymer ?
#
loop_
_entity_poly.entity_id
_entity_poly.type
_entity_poly.pdbx_seq_one_letter_code
_entity_poly.pdbx_strand_id
1 'polypeptide(L)'
;MSLVGGQIDDFVVASFPAPAVTGATTATAASRTTATCVNYTSNAKTDHRVAIASPRVGLAVYDLDDQTPLASISVGPSFAPCTAPASRSTPVTQTASESTRVKSLRKTWVGVRSTLQQQANDDATARAGEIWCFHEDENKDGSTGSADAPKAVWPISEPLASIVAPRTLPEHIVFLSETGTLALAPQDDLTKLSSLAAPPLPSGANALSSQTLRVVPLTSTTSSDFVPSSLLAALPPAPAQPHLAFIVRTYAAAATAAPSTAEASLTGAGKKKHKKQARPSAAAVIDAAESVGPSAASTEPTQTSRICQVELVLLDAAISVPDEFEPRQGLLRLGRVEVPGASEVVVSDEGFVTALDASGVLSSHRLGFAESLAFEAYHALFFPAASSDNADDTAAILPLALNFVKSIPLSPTAVSPARSALLALHSSFVALASPRPRSPASDSTSQPPSVSVTYWDTRFGSVIASTELAVPSAVAASVDGFAVSLSRVGRRTAIVVIEPAATSATIDDKSAAKRTVLFGLPLNGLPSASVLAAVVGKHTLTAKYVASPSTSASAGGSNATASTSTSAGSSGAAILEQARRAEPMRSELLRTGNEKKAALLEQSRIAREQLLESLVDALEPLRVGASTKEQDKAVRSAESSWDTYIEEERDRLWEYNKDKVRLAMEKEKERRVAAIAGLTRSGDAGAAEPEEGEASRYKVAKRRIERAIAAAGASIRPGTEAAAGSGKSWKDVTAARIKGVNDKYRYRYHTERNKIEAEMGQTVKEFDWEEAVDKVERFEPSLPSSFVTALLRLSFPVPLADASTSLEIAAPASNAPKAKATVYRHPTKLVGYLLGRELVGENQVEGGVTRFLARAGDWPNILQALRTVSDISESTLVSLLVAVVRDSSSAHDDADMDVDSDVTALPCSAPRLPTFLAAFLQAPYTGPTLRSALQKQLSPSDAVPVLEQCDAWLKRWLNEAEPVRTKDEDEKRKRKGKGHQTVAIDVFKVAVRDEDVPALDQVVPFVQAVLDAHFVTLLLQRQSHRLLRRLSQHVARHTEMSTDLGSLLGALSIYSTKKEEQRRAALAAAEAKAAGTGATTTGVKELGATMEKRIAAQEKHAEVGQYQVEEFYL
;
A
#
# COMPACT_ATOMS: atom_id res chain seq x y z
N MET A 1 2.59 7.82 5.62
CA MET A 1 3.01 6.66 6.42
C MET A 1 4.53 6.62 6.54
N SER A 2 5.07 7.22 7.59
CA SER A 2 6.46 6.97 8.01
C SER A 2 6.45 5.68 8.80
N LEU A 3 6.97 4.59 8.23
CA LEU A 3 7.08 3.30 8.92
C LEU A 3 8.26 3.27 9.91
N VAL A 4 9.10 4.32 9.93
CA VAL A 4 10.40 4.29 10.61
C VAL A 4 10.71 5.67 11.19
N GLY A 5 10.17 5.92 12.39
CA GLY A 5 10.57 7.04 13.24
C GLY A 5 11.39 6.62 14.47
N GLY A 6 11.60 5.30 14.68
CA GLY A 6 12.37 4.75 15.80
C GLY A 6 13.87 4.96 15.61
N GLN A 7 14.60 5.05 16.73
CA GLN A 7 16.06 5.10 16.71
C GLN A 7 16.61 3.73 16.29
N ILE A 8 17.80 3.69 15.68
CA ILE A 8 18.41 2.46 15.12
C ILE A 8 18.54 1.35 16.18
N ASP A 9 18.76 1.74 17.43
CA ASP A 9 18.87 0.82 18.57
C ASP A 9 17.57 0.05 18.82
N ASP A 10 16.42 0.60 18.42
CA ASP A 10 15.10 -0.03 18.56
C ASP A 10 14.93 -1.26 17.66
N PHE A 11 15.86 -1.55 16.75
CA PHE A 11 15.78 -2.71 15.84
C PHE A 11 16.77 -3.82 16.16
N VAL A 12 17.72 -3.63 17.08
CA VAL A 12 18.74 -4.65 17.39
C VAL A 12 18.13 -5.74 18.26
N VAL A 13 18.00 -6.95 17.71
CA VAL A 13 17.44 -8.10 18.45
C VAL A 13 18.51 -8.77 19.31
N ALA A 14 19.68 -9.02 18.72
CA ALA A 14 20.77 -9.73 19.41
C ALA A 14 22.14 -9.46 18.76
N SER A 15 23.20 -9.63 19.55
CA SER A 15 24.58 -9.58 19.07
C SER A 15 25.43 -10.71 19.66
N PHE A 16 25.94 -11.58 18.80
CA PHE A 16 26.71 -12.77 19.15
C PHE A 16 28.19 -12.59 18.78
N PRO A 17 29.14 -13.16 19.56
CA PRO A 17 30.54 -13.22 19.13
C PRO A 17 30.69 -14.15 17.92
N ALA A 18 31.41 -13.72 16.89
CA ALA A 18 31.73 -14.54 15.74
C ALA A 18 32.77 -15.62 16.14
N PRO A 19 32.66 -16.85 15.61
CA PRO A 19 33.60 -17.91 15.91
C PRO A 19 35.00 -17.54 15.41
N ALA A 20 35.98 -17.48 16.32
CA ALA A 20 37.39 -17.36 15.94
C ALA A 20 37.80 -18.58 15.10
N VAL A 21 38.23 -18.34 13.86
CA VAL A 21 38.77 -19.36 12.94
C VAL A 21 40.20 -19.68 13.38
N THR A 22 40.35 -20.69 14.23
CA THR A 22 41.66 -21.16 14.70
C THR A 22 42.17 -22.26 13.77
N GLY A 23 42.83 -21.90 12.66
CA GLY A 23 43.51 -22.88 11.78
C GLY A 23 43.61 -22.45 10.32
N ALA A 24 44.77 -22.68 9.69
CA ALA A 24 45.08 -22.34 8.29
C ALA A 24 44.61 -23.39 7.26
N THR A 25 43.79 -24.36 7.67
CA THR A 25 43.29 -25.42 6.79
C THR A 25 42.09 -24.92 5.98
N THR A 26 42.29 -24.83 4.66
CA THR A 26 41.30 -24.68 3.58
C THR A 26 39.89 -24.25 4.02
N ALA A 27 39.60 -22.95 3.83
CA ALA A 27 38.33 -22.28 4.08
C ALA A 27 37.16 -22.94 3.32
N THR A 28 36.65 -24.05 3.84
CA THR A 28 35.42 -24.68 3.38
C THR A 28 34.26 -24.03 4.13
N ALA A 29 33.42 -23.32 3.37
CA ALA A 29 32.15 -22.69 3.75
C ALA A 29 31.92 -22.52 5.28
N ALA A 30 32.29 -21.34 5.80
CA ALA A 30 31.99 -20.97 7.18
C ALA A 30 30.48 -21.13 7.46
N SER A 31 30.14 -21.86 8.52
CA SER A 31 28.77 -21.96 9.05
C SER A 31 28.28 -20.56 9.38
N ARG A 32 27.23 -20.12 8.68
CA ARG A 32 26.59 -18.80 8.87
C ARG A 32 25.60 -18.90 10.02
N THR A 33 25.46 -17.81 10.77
CA THR A 33 24.36 -17.65 11.74
C THR A 33 23.07 -17.63 10.96
N THR A 34 22.11 -18.46 11.37
CA THR A 34 20.83 -18.59 10.68
C THR A 34 19.70 -18.33 11.66
N ALA A 35 18.66 -17.65 11.17
CA ALA A 35 17.50 -17.26 11.96
C ALA A 35 16.22 -17.63 11.22
N THR A 36 15.23 -18.11 11.96
CA THR A 36 13.92 -18.55 11.45
C THR A 36 12.85 -18.28 12.50
N CYS A 37 11.59 -18.28 12.07
CA CYS A 37 10.47 -18.14 13.01
C CYS A 37 10.18 -19.39 13.83
N VAL A 38 9.58 -19.15 15.00
CA VAL A 38 8.88 -20.20 15.72
C VAL A 38 7.48 -20.36 15.14
N ASN A 39 7.18 -21.54 14.61
CA ASN A 39 5.90 -21.87 14.01
C ASN A 39 4.92 -22.44 15.07
N TYR A 40 3.80 -21.77 15.29
CA TYR A 40 2.75 -22.25 16.19
C TYR A 40 1.64 -22.97 15.43
N THR A 41 1.29 -24.19 15.86
CA THR A 41 0.27 -25.02 15.16
C THR A 41 -1.15 -24.49 15.27
N SER A 42 -1.48 -23.73 16.33
CA SER A 42 -2.88 -23.35 16.65
C SER A 42 -3.16 -21.86 16.78
N ASN A 43 -2.14 -20.98 16.84
CA ASN A 43 -2.36 -19.56 17.16
C ASN A 43 -1.47 -18.61 16.33
N ALA A 44 -2.08 -17.70 15.56
CA ALA A 44 -1.37 -16.69 14.77
C ALA A 44 -0.83 -15.51 15.62
N LYS A 45 -1.22 -15.43 16.90
CA LYS A 45 -0.87 -14.32 17.80
C LYS A 45 0.61 -14.29 18.22
N THR A 46 1.36 -15.36 17.99
CA THR A 46 2.77 -15.51 18.40
C THR A 46 3.76 -15.45 17.24
N ASP A 47 3.35 -14.83 16.12
CA ASP A 47 4.20 -14.61 14.93
C ASP A 47 5.40 -13.66 15.17
N HIS A 48 5.50 -13.05 16.36
CA HIS A 48 6.63 -12.22 16.79
C HIS A 48 7.84 -13.02 17.32
N ARG A 49 7.77 -14.35 17.44
CA ARG A 49 8.87 -15.14 18.03
C ARG A 49 9.84 -15.71 17.00
N VAL A 50 11.13 -15.58 17.30
CA VAL A 50 12.24 -15.99 16.41
C VAL A 50 13.12 -16.99 17.13
N ALA A 51 13.41 -18.12 16.48
CA ALA A 51 14.48 -19.01 16.88
C ALA A 51 15.76 -18.67 16.09
N ILE A 52 16.87 -18.54 16.81
CA ILE A 52 18.18 -18.23 16.25
C ILE A 52 19.14 -19.35 16.63
N ALA A 53 19.79 -19.94 15.64
CA ALA A 53 20.89 -20.87 15.85
C ALA A 53 22.20 -20.14 15.55
N SER A 54 22.99 -19.92 16.60
CA SER A 54 24.29 -19.25 16.50
C SER A 54 25.41 -20.25 16.78
N PRO A 55 26.41 -20.38 15.87
CA PRO A 55 27.56 -21.24 16.09
C PRO A 55 28.26 -20.94 17.43
N ARG A 56 28.62 -21.98 18.19
CA ARG A 56 29.26 -21.90 19.53
C ARG A 56 28.46 -21.24 20.66
N VAL A 57 27.36 -20.55 20.39
CA VAL A 57 26.48 -19.97 21.41
C VAL A 57 25.35 -20.95 21.74
N GLY A 58 24.70 -21.49 20.70
CA GLY A 58 23.59 -22.43 20.84
C GLY A 58 22.32 -21.92 20.17
N LEU A 59 21.18 -22.31 20.73
CA LEU A 59 19.85 -21.97 20.23
C LEU A 59 19.20 -20.97 21.18
N ALA A 60 18.66 -19.87 20.67
CA ALA A 60 17.92 -18.91 21.48
C ALA A 60 16.61 -18.51 20.79
N VAL A 61 15.56 -18.33 21.58
CA VAL A 61 14.26 -17.85 21.12
C VAL A 61 14.03 -16.46 21.67
N TYR A 62 13.75 -15.50 20.79
CA TYR A 62 13.48 -14.11 21.15
C TYR A 62 12.03 -13.74 20.83
N ASP A 63 11.46 -12.86 21.65
CA ASP A 63 10.27 -12.12 21.30
C ASP A 63 10.68 -10.85 20.54
N LEU A 64 10.19 -10.63 19.33
CA LEU A 64 10.51 -9.44 18.54
C LEU A 64 9.77 -8.19 19.03
N ASP A 65 8.65 -8.33 19.74
CA ASP A 65 7.89 -7.19 20.23
C ASP A 65 8.66 -6.50 21.38
N ASP A 66 9.23 -7.29 22.30
CA ASP A 66 9.96 -6.80 23.48
C ASP A 66 11.50 -6.97 23.38
N GLN A 67 12.00 -7.63 22.32
CA GLN A 67 13.41 -8.01 22.12
C GLN A 67 13.99 -8.89 23.24
N THR A 68 13.13 -9.48 24.08
CA THR A 68 13.56 -10.29 25.22
C THR A 68 13.85 -11.73 24.79
N PRO A 69 14.95 -12.34 25.26
CA PRO A 69 15.17 -13.77 25.10
C PRO A 69 14.17 -14.54 25.97
N LEU A 70 13.32 -15.34 25.33
CA LEU A 70 12.33 -16.22 25.99
C LEU A 70 12.95 -17.56 26.40
N ALA A 71 13.91 -18.05 25.63
CA ALA A 71 14.62 -19.29 25.90
C ALA A 71 16.03 -19.23 25.35
N SER A 72 16.97 -19.89 26.02
CA SER A 72 18.34 -20.06 25.54
C SER A 72 18.85 -21.43 25.95
N ILE A 73 19.19 -22.24 24.95
CA ILE A 73 19.84 -23.53 25.12
C ILE A 73 21.30 -23.34 24.74
N SER A 74 22.18 -23.34 25.74
CA SER A 74 23.62 -23.30 25.53
C SER A 74 24.08 -24.65 24.97
N VAL A 75 24.74 -24.60 23.82
CA VAL A 75 25.27 -25.81 23.18
C VAL A 75 26.79 -25.77 23.20
N GLY A 76 27.44 -26.92 23.35
CA GLY A 76 28.89 -27.06 23.32
C GLY A 76 29.54 -26.52 22.03
N PRO A 77 30.87 -26.32 22.04
CA PRO A 77 31.62 -25.65 20.96
C PRO A 77 31.60 -26.41 19.61
N SER A 78 31.20 -27.67 19.60
CA SER A 78 31.00 -28.48 18.38
C SER A 78 29.72 -28.12 17.62
N PHE A 79 28.87 -27.24 18.15
CA PHE A 79 27.65 -26.81 17.48
C PHE A 79 27.96 -25.93 16.27
N ALA A 80 27.84 -26.53 15.09
CA ALA A 80 27.98 -25.89 13.79
C ALA A 80 26.66 -26.04 13.01
N PRO A 81 25.66 -25.17 13.27
CA PRO A 81 24.39 -25.24 12.56
C PRO A 81 24.59 -24.99 11.06
N CYS A 82 24.02 -25.84 10.22
CA CYS A 82 24.01 -25.68 8.77
C CYS A 82 22.66 -25.20 8.23
N THR A 83 21.59 -25.31 9.03
CA THR A 83 20.25 -24.82 8.69
C THR A 83 19.73 -23.84 9.72
N ALA A 84 18.80 -22.99 9.30
CA ALA A 84 17.99 -22.22 10.24
C ALA A 84 17.10 -23.14 11.12
N PRO A 85 16.88 -22.82 12.41
CA PRO A 85 16.09 -23.67 13.31
C PRO A 85 14.60 -23.71 12.93
N ALA A 86 14.05 -24.87 12.62
CA ALA A 86 12.61 -25.04 12.50
C ALA A 86 12.03 -25.29 13.89
N SER A 87 11.16 -24.43 14.41
CA SER A 87 10.54 -24.66 15.72
C SER A 87 9.04 -24.80 15.58
N ARG A 88 8.43 -25.78 16.26
CA ARG A 88 6.98 -26.01 16.28
C ARG A 88 6.47 -26.10 17.72
N SER A 89 5.45 -25.31 18.05
CA SER A 89 4.76 -25.41 19.34
C SER A 89 3.40 -26.09 19.18
N THR A 90 3.18 -27.16 19.95
CA THR A 90 1.94 -27.95 20.00
C THR A 90 1.27 -27.77 21.36
N PRO A 91 -0.03 -27.43 21.43
CA PRO A 91 -0.73 -27.35 22.70
C PRO A 91 -0.76 -28.73 23.35
N VAL A 92 -0.46 -28.81 24.65
CA VAL A 92 -0.58 -30.07 25.40
C VAL A 92 -2.08 -30.34 25.58
N THR A 93 -2.57 -31.43 24.99
CA THR A 93 -3.98 -31.83 25.10
C THR A 93 -4.33 -32.05 26.58
N GLN A 94 -5.46 -31.45 27.00
CA GLN A 94 -5.91 -31.26 28.40
C GLN A 94 -6.03 -32.53 29.27
N THR A 95 -5.82 -33.72 28.72
CA THR A 95 -6.14 -34.99 29.39
C THR A 95 -5.06 -35.51 30.34
N ALA A 96 -3.85 -34.91 30.42
CA ALA A 96 -2.72 -35.55 31.11
C ALA A 96 -2.06 -34.82 32.29
N SER A 97 -2.29 -33.52 32.58
CA SER A 97 -1.81 -32.95 33.85
C SER A 97 -2.47 -31.62 34.23
N GLU A 98 -2.90 -31.52 35.49
CA GLU A 98 -3.41 -30.31 36.17
C GLU A 98 -2.31 -29.27 36.49
N SER A 99 -1.14 -29.35 35.85
CA SER A 99 -0.09 -28.34 36.04
C SER A 99 -0.54 -27.03 35.38
N THR A 100 -0.98 -26.07 36.18
CA THR A 100 -1.44 -24.74 35.73
C THR A 100 -0.35 -23.91 35.01
N ARG A 101 0.88 -24.42 34.90
CA ARG A 101 2.05 -23.67 34.40
C ARG A 101 2.43 -23.99 32.96
N VAL A 102 2.35 -25.25 32.51
CA VAL A 102 2.78 -25.67 31.15
C VAL A 102 1.59 -25.67 30.21
N LYS A 103 1.68 -24.93 29.09
CA LYS A 103 0.57 -24.83 28.11
C LYS A 103 0.85 -25.54 26.80
N SER A 104 2.11 -25.58 26.38
CA SER A 104 2.52 -26.14 25.09
C SER A 104 3.89 -26.80 25.19
N LEU A 105 4.11 -27.77 24.31
CA LEU A 105 5.41 -28.39 24.09
C LEU A 105 5.98 -27.82 22.79
N ARG A 106 7.16 -27.20 22.86
CA ARG A 106 7.89 -26.69 21.70
C ARG A 106 8.97 -27.69 21.30
N LYS A 107 8.94 -28.15 20.05
CA LYS A 107 10.01 -28.94 19.45
C LYS A 107 10.80 -28.07 18.48
N THR A 108 12.12 -28.02 18.63
CA THR A 108 13.00 -27.22 17.77
C THR A 108 14.04 -28.09 17.09
N TRP A 109 13.99 -28.16 15.75
CA TRP A 109 14.91 -28.92 14.91
C TRP A 109 15.97 -28.03 14.28
N VAL A 110 17.22 -28.49 14.30
CA VAL A 110 18.37 -27.83 13.68
C VAL A 110 19.25 -28.87 12.99
N GLY A 111 19.61 -28.63 11.73
CA GLY A 111 20.67 -29.38 11.06
C GLY A 111 22.05 -28.91 11.56
N VAL A 112 22.88 -29.85 12.00
CA VAL A 112 24.23 -29.62 12.53
C VAL A 112 25.23 -30.44 11.73
N ARG A 113 26.37 -29.84 11.36
CA ARG A 113 27.45 -30.58 10.69
C ARG A 113 28.23 -31.39 11.74
N SER A 114 28.38 -32.70 11.54
CA SER A 114 29.07 -33.55 12.51
C SER A 114 30.59 -33.28 12.47
N THR A 115 31.17 -32.88 13.60
CA THR A 115 32.62 -32.64 13.73
C THR A 115 33.39 -33.90 14.11
N LEU A 116 32.71 -34.93 14.66
CA LEU A 116 33.35 -36.11 15.23
C LEU A 116 34.02 -37.01 14.17
N GLN A 117 33.58 -36.94 12.91
CA GLN A 117 34.13 -37.77 11.83
C GLN A 117 35.32 -37.12 11.10
N GLN A 118 35.55 -35.82 11.32
CA GLN A 118 36.59 -35.05 10.63
C GLN A 118 38.02 -35.41 11.08
N GLN A 119 38.17 -36.09 12.21
CA GLN A 119 39.46 -36.59 12.72
C GLN A 119 39.76 -38.05 12.35
N ALA A 120 38.81 -38.79 11.76
CA ALA A 120 38.88 -40.24 11.73
C ALA A 120 39.42 -40.88 10.43
N ASN A 121 39.49 -40.21 9.27
CA ASN A 121 40.21 -40.69 8.07
C ASN A 121 40.28 -39.62 6.98
N ASP A 122 41.42 -39.54 6.27
CA ASP A 122 41.68 -38.65 5.12
C ASP A 122 40.87 -38.99 3.84
N ASP A 123 39.88 -39.88 3.92
CA ASP A 123 39.01 -40.19 2.79
C ASP A 123 37.94 -39.10 2.65
N ALA A 124 38.13 -38.25 1.64
CA ALA A 124 37.38 -37.03 1.35
C ALA A 124 35.87 -37.22 1.02
N THR A 125 35.26 -38.37 1.30
CA THR A 125 34.01 -38.81 0.65
C THR A 125 32.76 -38.84 1.51
N ALA A 126 32.79 -38.61 2.83
CA ALA A 126 31.55 -38.56 3.62
C ALA A 126 31.52 -37.42 4.64
N ARG A 127 30.92 -36.28 4.25
CA ARG A 127 30.49 -35.25 5.21
C ARG A 127 29.19 -35.74 5.85
N ALA A 128 29.25 -36.37 7.01
CA ALA A 128 28.04 -36.73 7.75
C ALA A 128 27.39 -35.48 8.38
N GLY A 129 26.05 -35.46 8.38
CA GLY A 129 25.25 -34.47 9.09
C GLY A 129 24.54 -35.09 10.29
N GLU A 130 23.99 -34.24 11.16
CA GLU A 130 23.11 -34.63 12.25
C GLU A 130 21.91 -33.69 12.31
N ILE A 131 20.73 -34.20 12.69
CA ILE A 131 19.56 -33.39 13.03
C ILE A 131 19.43 -33.42 14.54
N TRP A 132 19.36 -32.25 15.17
CA TRP A 132 19.18 -32.12 16.61
C TRP A 132 17.76 -31.59 16.87
N CYS A 133 16.98 -32.27 17.72
CA CYS A 133 15.67 -31.81 18.18
C CYS A 133 15.71 -31.57 19.68
N PHE A 134 15.31 -30.37 20.07
CA PHE A 134 15.13 -29.98 21.47
C PHE A 134 13.64 -30.00 21.80
N HIS A 135 13.27 -30.60 22.93
CA HIS A 135 11.91 -30.53 23.46
C HIS A 135 11.89 -29.58 24.65
N GLU A 136 11.07 -28.54 24.56
CA GLU A 136 11.00 -27.48 25.55
C GLU A 136 9.55 -27.33 26.06
N ASP A 137 9.39 -27.35 27.37
CA ASP A 137 8.11 -27.05 28.00
C ASP A 137 7.89 -25.54 28.03
N GLU A 138 6.86 -25.08 27.32
CA GLU A 138 6.55 -23.66 27.12
C GLU A 138 5.49 -23.19 28.11
N ASN A 139 5.84 -22.14 28.85
CA ASN A 139 4.94 -21.45 29.77
C ASN A 139 3.91 -20.57 29.02
N LYS A 140 2.94 -20.01 29.74
CA LYS A 140 1.89 -19.14 29.16
C LYS A 140 2.43 -17.93 28.39
N ASP A 141 3.54 -17.39 28.86
CA ASP A 141 4.30 -16.26 28.30
C ASP A 141 5.27 -16.68 27.19
N GLY A 142 5.45 -17.99 26.93
CA GLY A 142 6.39 -18.47 25.91
C GLY A 142 7.80 -18.76 26.40
N SER A 143 8.09 -18.40 27.64
CA SER A 143 9.36 -18.71 28.28
C SER A 143 9.46 -20.21 28.57
N THR A 144 10.68 -20.71 28.68
CA THR A 144 10.95 -22.09 29.08
C THR A 144 11.52 -22.10 30.49
N GLY A 145 10.98 -22.96 31.36
CA GLY A 145 11.38 -23.01 32.78
C GLY A 145 12.73 -23.69 33.04
N SER A 146 13.24 -24.47 32.07
CA SER A 146 14.50 -25.21 32.16
C SER A 146 15.46 -24.81 31.05
N ALA A 147 16.73 -24.60 31.41
CA ALA A 147 17.82 -24.43 30.45
C ALA A 147 18.25 -25.78 29.82
N ASP A 148 17.96 -26.89 30.51
CA ASP A 148 18.29 -28.24 30.07
C ASP A 148 17.09 -28.85 29.33
N ALA A 149 16.97 -28.51 28.05
CA ALA A 149 15.99 -29.13 27.16
C ALA A 149 16.51 -30.51 26.69
N PRO A 150 15.74 -31.60 26.85
CA PRO A 150 16.14 -32.91 26.33
C PRO A 150 16.38 -32.84 24.82
N LYS A 151 17.56 -33.31 24.42
CA LYS A 151 18.05 -33.30 23.03
C LYS A 151 18.00 -34.70 22.45
N ALA A 152 17.30 -34.87 21.34
CA ALA A 152 17.39 -36.04 20.48
C ALA A 152 18.28 -35.73 19.26
N VAL A 153 19.11 -36.70 18.85
CA VAL A 153 20.05 -36.56 17.74
C VAL A 153 19.80 -37.67 16.74
N TRP A 154 19.57 -37.32 15.47
CA TRP A 154 19.44 -38.27 14.37
C TRP A 154 20.60 -38.10 13.39
N PRO A 155 21.43 -39.13 13.18
CA PRO A 155 22.48 -39.08 12.18
C PRO A 155 21.88 -39.11 10.77
N ILE A 156 22.42 -38.30 9.86
CA ILE A 156 22.06 -38.26 8.45
C ILE A 156 23.32 -38.42 7.59
N SER A 157 23.17 -39.05 6.43
CA SER A 157 24.30 -39.34 5.53
C SER A 157 24.98 -38.08 5.00
N GLU A 158 24.24 -36.97 4.92
CA GLU A 158 24.70 -35.71 4.32
C GLU A 158 24.19 -34.51 5.14
N PRO A 159 24.92 -33.38 5.19
CA PRO A 159 24.45 -32.16 5.82
C PRO A 159 23.22 -31.58 5.12
N LEU A 160 22.38 -30.90 5.89
CA LEU A 160 21.20 -30.22 5.37
C LEU A 160 21.52 -28.79 4.92
N ALA A 161 20.94 -28.37 3.79
CA ALA A 161 20.92 -26.98 3.34
C ALA A 161 19.75 -26.21 3.96
N SER A 162 18.59 -26.85 4.16
CA SER A 162 17.42 -26.21 4.77
C SER A 162 16.51 -27.23 5.47
N ILE A 163 15.84 -26.77 6.53
CA ILE A 163 14.81 -27.53 7.25
C ILE A 163 13.58 -26.63 7.44
N VAL A 164 12.39 -27.16 7.17
CA VAL A 164 11.13 -26.41 7.29
C VAL A 164 10.09 -27.28 7.98
N ALA A 165 9.51 -26.76 9.06
CA ALA A 165 8.38 -27.36 9.78
C ALA A 165 7.15 -26.45 9.61
N PRO A 166 6.42 -26.53 8.48
CA PRO A 166 5.29 -25.63 8.24
C PRO A 166 4.14 -25.95 9.20
N ARG A 167 3.38 -24.91 9.61
CA ARG A 167 2.26 -25.05 10.56
C ARG A 167 1.13 -25.94 10.04
N THR A 168 0.97 -25.94 8.73
CA THR A 168 -0.04 -26.67 7.96
C THR A 168 0.29 -28.14 7.73
N LEU A 169 1.52 -28.59 8.03
CA LEU A 169 1.89 -30.01 8.09
C LEU A 169 2.28 -30.38 9.53
N PRO A 170 1.33 -30.44 10.48
CA PRO A 170 1.62 -30.56 11.91
C PRO A 170 2.36 -31.85 12.30
N GLU A 171 2.32 -32.87 11.45
CA GLU A 171 2.95 -34.18 11.69
C GLU A 171 4.21 -34.41 10.86
N HIS A 172 4.56 -33.51 9.94
CA HIS A 172 5.68 -33.73 9.01
C HIS A 172 6.67 -32.56 8.99
N ILE A 173 7.89 -32.85 8.58
CA ILE A 173 9.01 -31.92 8.41
C ILE A 173 9.60 -32.14 7.02
N VAL A 174 9.99 -31.03 6.38
CA VAL A 174 10.62 -31.03 5.06
C VAL A 174 12.10 -30.71 5.21
N PHE A 175 12.94 -31.51 4.57
CA PHE A 175 14.39 -31.38 4.58
C PHE A 175 14.90 -31.17 3.16
N LEU A 176 15.91 -30.33 3.00
CA LEU A 176 16.68 -30.20 1.77
C LEU A 176 18.15 -30.43 2.10
N SER A 177 18.77 -31.44 1.49
CA SER A 177 20.19 -31.74 1.69
C SER A 177 21.09 -30.75 0.95
N GLU A 178 22.37 -30.67 1.32
CA GLU A 178 23.38 -29.93 0.55
C GLU A 178 23.59 -30.51 -0.87
N THR A 179 23.34 -31.81 -1.09
CA THR A 179 23.37 -32.40 -2.45
C THR A 179 22.13 -32.04 -3.25
N GLY A 180 21.07 -31.60 -2.57
CA GLY A 180 19.84 -31.14 -3.18
C GLY A 180 18.72 -32.17 -3.23
N THR A 181 18.82 -33.26 -2.48
CA THR A 181 17.72 -34.21 -2.27
C THR A 181 16.69 -33.57 -1.33
N LEU A 182 15.42 -33.64 -1.72
CA LEU A 182 14.31 -33.16 -0.91
C LEU A 182 13.69 -34.36 -0.21
N ALA A 183 13.52 -34.30 1.11
CA ALA A 183 12.89 -35.36 1.88
C ALA A 183 11.72 -34.83 2.70
N LEU A 184 10.69 -35.65 2.85
CA LEU A 184 9.55 -35.46 3.74
C LEU A 184 9.57 -36.60 4.75
N ALA A 185 9.57 -36.28 6.04
CA ALA A 185 9.50 -37.29 7.09
C ALA A 185 8.50 -36.91 8.19
N PRO A 186 7.89 -37.90 8.88
CA PRO A 186 7.11 -37.67 10.08
C PRO A 186 7.97 -37.04 11.19
N GLN A 187 7.38 -36.14 11.97
CA GLN A 187 8.04 -35.42 13.05
C GLN A 187 8.60 -36.33 14.15
N ASP A 188 7.92 -37.45 14.41
CA ASP A 188 8.28 -38.36 15.50
C ASP A 188 9.18 -39.53 15.04
N ASP A 189 9.28 -39.76 13.73
CA ASP A 189 10.08 -40.85 13.15
C ASP A 189 10.78 -40.40 11.85
N LEU A 190 11.96 -39.81 12.01
CA LEU A 190 12.78 -39.36 10.88
C LEU A 190 13.38 -40.51 10.05
N THR A 191 13.17 -41.78 10.44
CA THR A 191 13.66 -42.93 9.67
C THR A 191 12.75 -43.28 8.48
N LYS A 192 11.46 -42.90 8.56
CA LYS A 192 10.46 -43.10 7.49
C LYS A 192 10.40 -41.88 6.58
N LEU A 193 11.43 -41.70 5.76
CA LEU A 193 11.51 -40.56 4.83
C LEU A 193 11.11 -40.96 3.41
N SER A 194 10.21 -40.17 2.82
CA SER A 194 10.02 -40.13 1.36
C SER A 194 11.02 -39.14 0.80
N SER A 195 11.81 -39.53 -0.20
CA SER A 195 12.86 -38.68 -0.78
C SER A 195 12.72 -38.52 -2.29
N LEU A 196 12.92 -37.30 -2.76
CA LEU A 196 13.04 -36.94 -4.16
C LEU A 196 14.51 -36.58 -4.46
N ALA A 197 15.12 -37.30 -5.39
CA ALA A 197 16.52 -37.10 -5.78
C ALA A 197 16.75 -35.72 -6.40
N ALA A 198 17.96 -35.18 -6.21
CA ALA A 198 18.38 -33.93 -6.82
C ALA A 198 18.28 -34.00 -8.35
N PRO A 199 17.90 -32.91 -9.04
CA PRO A 199 17.94 -32.87 -10.49
C PRO A 199 19.39 -32.98 -11.00
N PRO A 200 19.61 -33.50 -12.23
CA PRO A 200 20.94 -33.50 -12.83
C PRO A 200 21.47 -32.06 -12.96
N LEU A 201 22.78 -31.90 -12.83
CA LEU A 201 23.43 -30.59 -12.92
C LEU A 201 23.11 -29.94 -14.28
N PRO A 202 22.79 -28.63 -14.31
CA PRO A 202 22.58 -27.91 -15.56
C PRO A 202 23.89 -27.87 -16.37
N SER A 203 23.76 -27.81 -17.70
CA SER A 203 24.91 -27.73 -18.59
C SER A 203 25.75 -26.49 -18.29
N GLY A 204 27.05 -26.68 -18.03
CA GLY A 204 27.96 -25.58 -17.69
C GLY A 204 27.98 -25.18 -16.21
N ALA A 205 27.34 -25.93 -15.31
CA ALA A 205 27.54 -25.81 -13.87
C ALA A 205 28.59 -26.82 -13.36
N ASN A 206 29.49 -26.36 -12.48
CA ASN A 206 30.49 -27.23 -11.85
C ASN A 206 30.03 -27.79 -10.52
N ALA A 207 29.47 -26.92 -9.67
CA ALA A 207 29.09 -27.25 -8.32
C ALA A 207 27.93 -26.37 -7.88
N LEU A 208 27.08 -26.95 -7.04
CA LEU A 208 26.03 -26.23 -6.35
C LEU A 208 26.66 -25.32 -5.27
N SER A 209 26.35 -24.03 -5.32
CA SER A 209 26.91 -23.02 -4.42
C SER A 209 25.97 -22.67 -3.26
N SER A 210 24.66 -22.61 -3.50
CA SER A 210 23.65 -22.37 -2.46
C SER A 210 22.29 -22.93 -2.86
N GLN A 211 21.46 -23.22 -1.86
CA GLN A 211 20.06 -23.59 -2.06
C GLN A 211 19.18 -22.94 -1.00
N THR A 212 17.95 -22.63 -1.38
CA THR A 212 16.91 -22.18 -0.45
C THR A 212 15.63 -22.99 -0.67
N LEU A 213 14.91 -23.28 0.42
CA LEU A 213 13.65 -24.00 0.42
C LEU A 213 12.56 -23.11 1.02
N ARG A 214 11.45 -22.96 0.31
CA ARG A 214 10.25 -22.28 0.79
C ARG A 214 9.04 -23.16 0.56
N VAL A 215 8.22 -23.38 1.60
CA VAL A 215 7.05 -24.26 1.53
C VAL A 215 5.78 -23.44 1.76
N VAL A 216 4.83 -23.50 0.82
CA VAL A 216 3.59 -22.71 0.81
C VAL A 216 2.39 -23.64 0.77
N PRO A 217 1.37 -23.48 1.65
CA PRO A 217 0.15 -24.29 1.58
C PRO A 217 -0.65 -23.97 0.32
N LEU A 218 -1.11 -25.00 -0.37
CA LEU A 218 -2.06 -24.87 -1.48
C LEU A 218 -3.47 -24.94 -0.91
N THR A 219 -4.24 -23.87 -1.07
CA THR A 219 -5.67 -23.87 -0.76
C THR A 219 -6.46 -23.48 -2.01
N SER A 220 -7.66 -24.04 -2.16
CA SER A 220 -8.57 -23.67 -3.26
C SER A 220 -8.95 -22.19 -3.25
N THR A 221 -8.83 -21.52 -2.10
CA THR A 221 -9.14 -20.10 -1.91
C THR A 221 -7.96 -19.16 -2.14
N THR A 222 -6.72 -19.65 -2.00
CA THR A 222 -5.53 -18.84 -2.26
C THR A 222 -5.33 -18.77 -3.76
N SER A 223 -5.68 -17.62 -4.34
CA SER A 223 -5.61 -17.27 -5.76
C SER A 223 -4.17 -17.25 -6.29
N SER A 224 -3.53 -18.41 -6.40
CA SER A 224 -2.28 -18.55 -7.12
C SER A 224 -2.60 -18.67 -8.62
N ASP A 225 -2.80 -17.56 -9.34
CA ASP A 225 -3.12 -17.65 -10.78
C ASP A 225 -1.97 -18.27 -11.62
N PHE A 226 -0.82 -18.58 -11.00
CA PHE A 226 0.26 -19.33 -11.65
C PHE A 226 0.07 -20.85 -11.60
N VAL A 227 -0.76 -21.39 -10.70
CA VAL A 227 -1.03 -22.83 -10.61
C VAL A 227 -2.16 -23.19 -11.58
N PRO A 228 -2.05 -24.28 -12.36
CA PRO A 228 -3.09 -24.65 -13.32
C PRO A 228 -4.41 -24.89 -12.59
N SER A 229 -5.50 -24.38 -13.14
CA SER A 229 -6.84 -24.57 -12.57
C SER A 229 -7.23 -26.04 -12.46
N SER A 230 -6.72 -26.91 -13.35
CA SER A 230 -6.90 -28.35 -13.26
C SER A 230 -6.26 -28.95 -12.01
N LEU A 231 -5.06 -28.50 -11.63
CA LEU A 231 -4.40 -28.94 -10.40
C LEU A 231 -5.19 -28.49 -9.17
N LEU A 232 -5.63 -27.23 -9.15
CA LEU A 232 -6.44 -26.69 -8.05
C LEU A 232 -7.79 -27.40 -7.90
N ALA A 233 -8.42 -27.76 -9.02
CA ALA A 233 -9.70 -28.47 -9.03
C ALA A 233 -9.60 -29.91 -8.49
N ALA A 234 -8.42 -30.53 -8.58
CA ALA A 234 -8.21 -31.90 -8.14
C ALA A 234 -7.66 -32.03 -6.72
N LEU A 235 -7.33 -30.93 -6.03
CA LEU A 235 -6.81 -30.99 -4.67
C LEU A 235 -7.84 -31.64 -3.72
N PRO A 236 -7.40 -32.49 -2.78
CA PRO A 236 -8.30 -33.10 -1.81
C PRO A 236 -8.92 -32.04 -0.88
N PRO A 237 -10.19 -32.20 -0.46
CA PRO A 237 -10.80 -31.35 0.56
C PRO A 237 -10.14 -31.60 1.94
N ALA A 238 -10.06 -30.56 2.77
CA ALA A 238 -9.40 -30.56 4.09
C ALA A 238 -9.85 -31.75 4.99
N PRO A 239 -8.95 -32.34 5.83
CA PRO A 239 -8.00 -31.61 6.68
C PRO A 239 -6.54 -31.53 6.21
N ALA A 240 -6.05 -32.45 5.38
CA ALA A 240 -4.67 -32.44 4.88
C ALA A 240 -4.60 -31.59 3.59
N GLN A 241 -3.98 -30.42 3.67
CA GLN A 241 -3.76 -29.55 2.51
C GLN A 241 -2.39 -29.89 1.90
N PRO A 242 -2.27 -30.06 0.58
CA PRO A 242 -0.97 -30.20 -0.06
C PRO A 242 -0.17 -28.90 0.00
N HIS A 243 1.14 -29.03 -0.17
CA HIS A 243 2.08 -27.91 -0.12
C HIS A 243 2.87 -27.81 -1.41
N LEU A 244 3.23 -26.58 -1.74
CA LEU A 244 4.13 -26.28 -2.83
C LEU A 244 5.49 -25.88 -2.25
N ALA A 245 6.53 -26.65 -2.57
CA ALA A 245 7.90 -26.33 -2.26
C ALA A 245 8.56 -25.63 -3.46
N PHE A 246 9.04 -24.41 -3.22
CA PHE A 246 9.92 -23.69 -4.11
C PHE A 246 11.36 -23.95 -3.67
N ILE A 247 12.15 -24.52 -4.56
CA ILE A 247 13.58 -24.75 -4.35
C ILE A 247 14.33 -23.84 -5.31
N VAL A 248 15.11 -22.91 -4.77
CA VAL A 248 16.01 -22.08 -5.59
C VAL A 248 17.42 -22.62 -5.43
N ARG A 249 18.01 -23.06 -6.53
CA ARG A 249 19.37 -23.61 -6.59
C ARG A 249 20.28 -22.62 -7.32
N THR A 250 21.40 -22.29 -6.71
CA THR A 250 22.44 -21.47 -7.34
C THR A 250 23.64 -22.37 -7.62
N TYR A 251 24.15 -22.30 -8.85
CA TYR A 251 25.31 -23.05 -9.30
C TYR A 251 26.44 -22.09 -9.64
N ALA A 252 27.67 -22.49 -9.32
CA ALA A 252 28.86 -21.84 -9.83
C ALA A 252 29.05 -22.22 -11.30
N ALA A 253 29.19 -21.22 -12.20
CA ALA A 253 29.49 -21.51 -13.59
C ALA A 253 30.84 -22.22 -13.72
N ALA A 254 30.89 -23.14 -14.68
CA ALA A 254 32.13 -23.75 -15.12
C ALA A 254 33.04 -22.65 -15.66
N ALA A 255 34.26 -22.55 -15.12
CA ALA A 255 35.28 -21.71 -15.73
C ALA A 255 35.50 -22.22 -17.16
N THR A 256 35.08 -21.47 -18.16
CA THR A 256 35.38 -21.75 -19.56
C THR A 256 36.89 -21.74 -19.71
N ALA A 257 37.50 -22.93 -19.72
CA ALA A 257 38.91 -23.09 -20.02
C ALA A 257 39.14 -22.51 -21.42
N ALA A 258 39.82 -21.37 -21.50
CA ALA A 258 40.23 -20.80 -22.77
C ALA A 258 41.05 -21.87 -23.54
N PRO A 259 40.82 -22.06 -24.85
CA PRO A 259 41.56 -23.05 -25.63
C PRO A 259 43.03 -22.62 -25.71
N SER A 260 43.87 -23.21 -24.87
CA SER A 260 45.32 -23.04 -24.95
C SER A 260 45.85 -23.76 -26.20
N THR A 261 46.30 -22.98 -27.17
CA THR A 261 47.04 -23.45 -28.35
C THR A 261 48.40 -24.06 -27.97
N ALA A 262 48.60 -25.29 -28.44
CA ALA A 262 49.85 -25.94 -28.86
C ALA A 262 51.02 -26.16 -27.87
N GLU A 263 51.25 -27.45 -27.60
CA GLU A 263 52.53 -28.19 -27.68
C GLU A 263 53.78 -27.67 -26.95
N ALA A 264 54.16 -28.36 -25.87
CA ALA A 264 55.53 -28.87 -25.73
C ALA A 264 55.55 -30.13 -24.86
N SER A 265 55.75 -31.26 -25.54
CA SER A 265 56.15 -32.56 -25.03
C SER A 265 57.45 -32.49 -24.22
N LEU A 266 57.50 -33.12 -23.04
CA LEU A 266 58.67 -33.91 -22.67
C LEU A 266 58.32 -35.01 -21.66
N THR A 267 58.66 -36.21 -22.10
CA THR A 267 58.36 -37.54 -21.57
C THR A 267 59.14 -37.91 -20.29
N GLY A 268 58.46 -38.69 -19.45
CA GLY A 268 58.93 -39.83 -18.66
C GLY A 268 60.39 -39.96 -18.22
N ALA A 269 60.59 -40.18 -16.91
CA ALA A 269 61.29 -41.37 -16.39
C ALA A 269 61.42 -41.33 -14.86
N GLY A 270 61.16 -42.48 -14.24
CA GLY A 270 62.12 -43.07 -13.30
C GLY A 270 62.07 -42.66 -11.84
N LYS A 271 61.48 -43.54 -11.02
CA LYS A 271 61.77 -43.71 -9.59
C LYS A 271 63.29 -43.76 -9.35
N LYS A 272 63.90 -42.78 -8.67
CA LYS A 272 65.15 -42.96 -7.90
C LYS A 272 65.22 -42.03 -6.67
N LYS A 273 65.80 -42.60 -5.61
CA LYS A 273 65.99 -42.05 -4.26
C LYS A 273 67.03 -40.92 -4.21
N HIS A 274 66.87 -40.11 -3.15
CA HIS A 274 67.82 -39.21 -2.48
C HIS A 274 68.40 -38.01 -3.27
N LYS A 275 68.10 -36.80 -2.79
CA LYS A 275 69.14 -35.86 -2.28
C LYS A 275 68.50 -34.72 -1.49
N LYS A 276 69.08 -34.38 -0.32
CA LYS A 276 68.79 -33.12 0.39
C LYS A 276 69.09 -31.96 -0.55
N GLN A 277 68.05 -31.31 -1.04
CA GLN A 277 68.17 -30.05 -1.77
C GLN A 277 68.27 -28.92 -0.73
N ALA A 278 69.29 -28.07 -0.87
CA ALA A 278 69.53 -26.96 0.04
C ALA A 278 68.34 -25.99 0.04
N ARG A 279 67.95 -25.54 1.23
CA ARG A 279 66.95 -24.47 1.39
C ARG A 279 67.38 -23.25 0.56
N PRO A 280 66.48 -22.66 -0.25
CA PRO A 280 66.78 -21.38 -0.88
C PRO A 280 67.09 -20.36 0.21
N SER A 281 68.13 -19.55 -0.02
CA SER A 281 68.51 -18.46 0.89
C SER A 281 67.38 -17.43 0.94
N ALA A 282 67.21 -16.79 2.10
CA ALA A 282 66.15 -15.79 2.32
C ALA A 282 66.16 -14.66 1.25
N ALA A 283 67.32 -14.35 0.68
CA ALA A 283 67.45 -13.38 -0.41
C ALA A 283 66.70 -13.80 -1.69
N ALA A 284 66.74 -15.09 -2.08
CA ALA A 284 66.04 -15.57 -3.28
C ALA A 284 64.51 -15.59 -3.11
N VAL A 285 64.02 -15.67 -1.87
CA VAL A 285 62.59 -15.57 -1.55
C VAL A 285 62.13 -14.11 -1.55
N ILE A 286 63.01 -13.18 -1.16
CA ILE A 286 62.72 -11.74 -1.15
C ILE A 286 62.75 -11.17 -2.58
N ASP A 287 63.72 -11.54 -3.42
CA ASP A 287 63.78 -11.09 -4.83
C ASP A 287 62.60 -11.62 -5.68
N ALA A 288 62.11 -12.83 -5.37
CA ALA A 288 60.90 -13.38 -6.00
C ALA A 288 59.60 -12.69 -5.53
N ALA A 289 59.61 -12.08 -4.34
CA ALA A 289 58.50 -11.31 -3.81
C ALA A 289 58.54 -9.83 -4.28
N GLU A 290 59.73 -9.25 -4.47
CA GLU A 290 59.91 -7.86 -4.93
C GLU A 290 59.81 -7.69 -6.45
N SER A 291 60.06 -8.74 -7.25
CA SER A 291 59.83 -8.71 -8.71
C SER A 291 58.35 -8.71 -9.12
N VAL A 292 57.44 -8.85 -8.15
CA VAL A 292 56.01 -8.56 -8.31
C VAL A 292 55.75 -7.15 -7.79
N GLY A 293 56.15 -6.14 -8.58
CA GLY A 293 55.93 -4.74 -8.23
C GLY A 293 54.43 -4.40 -8.08
N PRO A 294 54.05 -3.46 -7.20
CA PRO A 294 52.67 -3.03 -7.02
C PRO A 294 52.25 -2.12 -8.18
N SER A 295 51.88 -2.73 -9.31
CA SER A 295 51.11 -2.02 -10.34
C SER A 295 49.69 -1.82 -9.82
N ALA A 296 49.42 -0.61 -9.33
CA ALA A 296 48.11 -0.17 -8.86
C ALA A 296 47.13 0.08 -10.03
N ALA A 297 46.85 -0.97 -10.80
CA ALA A 297 45.67 -1.05 -11.65
C ALA A 297 44.75 -2.09 -11.01
N SER A 298 43.62 -1.64 -10.49
CA SER A 298 42.56 -2.48 -9.91
C SER A 298 42.03 -3.45 -10.97
N THR A 299 42.61 -4.64 -11.04
CA THR A 299 42.01 -5.77 -11.75
C THR A 299 40.78 -6.18 -10.97
N GLU A 300 39.62 -5.60 -11.32
CA GLU A 300 38.35 -6.02 -10.75
C GLU A 300 38.21 -7.55 -10.95
N PRO A 301 37.91 -8.31 -9.89
CA PRO A 301 37.73 -9.75 -10.01
C PRO A 301 36.61 -10.00 -11.01
N THR A 302 36.95 -10.57 -12.16
CA THR A 302 36.00 -10.92 -13.23
C THR A 302 34.91 -11.80 -12.62
N GLN A 303 33.73 -11.21 -12.42
CA GLN A 303 32.65 -11.89 -11.71
C GLN A 303 32.26 -13.14 -12.49
N THR A 304 32.44 -14.30 -11.86
CA THR A 304 32.00 -15.57 -12.46
C THR A 304 30.49 -15.56 -12.51
N SER A 305 29.94 -15.83 -13.70
CA SER A 305 28.50 -15.96 -13.88
C SER A 305 27.97 -17.05 -12.95
N ARG A 306 26.76 -16.85 -12.43
CA ARG A 306 26.03 -17.87 -11.67
C ARG A 306 24.83 -18.30 -12.46
N ILE A 307 24.49 -19.59 -12.37
CA ILE A 307 23.28 -20.13 -12.97
C ILE A 307 22.30 -20.36 -11.82
N CYS A 308 21.14 -19.71 -11.86
CA CYS A 308 20.08 -19.91 -10.89
C CYS A 308 18.96 -20.75 -11.51
N GLN A 309 18.48 -21.76 -10.78
CA GLN A 309 17.37 -22.61 -11.20
C GLN A 309 16.28 -22.60 -10.12
N VAL A 310 15.04 -22.43 -10.55
CA VAL A 310 13.85 -22.53 -9.70
C VAL A 310 13.17 -23.87 -10.00
N GLU A 311 13.02 -24.69 -8.99
CA GLU A 311 12.32 -25.98 -9.03
C GLU A 311 11.05 -25.92 -8.19
N LEU A 312 9.98 -26.50 -8.72
CA LEU A 312 8.67 -26.54 -8.09
C LEU A 312 8.30 -27.98 -7.76
N VAL A 313 8.05 -28.26 -6.49
CA VAL A 313 7.71 -29.61 -6.01
C VAL A 313 6.40 -29.57 -5.24
N LEU A 314 5.47 -30.45 -5.60
CA LEU A 314 4.23 -30.69 -4.86
C LEU A 314 4.51 -31.73 -3.76
N LEU A 315 4.17 -31.36 -2.52
CA LEU A 315 4.31 -32.20 -1.34
C LEU A 315 2.92 -32.54 -0.81
N ASP A 316 2.69 -33.83 -0.53
CA ASP A 316 1.49 -34.26 0.17
C ASP A 316 1.88 -35.32 1.21
N ALA A 317 1.48 -35.08 2.45
CA ALA A 317 1.79 -35.95 3.57
C ALA A 317 0.90 -37.20 3.63
N ALA A 318 -0.30 -37.15 3.04
CA ALA A 318 -1.29 -38.20 3.19
C ALA A 318 -2.13 -38.39 1.91
N ILE A 319 -1.54 -39.00 0.89
CA ILE A 319 -2.25 -39.33 -0.35
C ILE A 319 -3.03 -40.62 -0.13
N SER A 320 -4.36 -40.53 -0.27
CA SER A 320 -5.23 -41.69 -0.31
C SER A 320 -5.14 -42.36 -1.70
N VAL A 321 -4.55 -43.55 -1.74
CA VAL A 321 -4.55 -44.39 -2.94
C VAL A 321 -5.77 -45.31 -2.85
N PRO A 322 -6.65 -45.36 -3.87
CA PRO A 322 -7.73 -46.34 -3.88
C PRO A 322 -7.11 -47.74 -3.79
N ASP A 323 -7.67 -48.59 -2.92
CA ASP A 323 -7.22 -49.96 -2.60
C ASP A 323 -6.13 -50.10 -1.52
N GLU A 324 -5.55 -49.01 -1.00
CA GLU A 324 -4.62 -49.05 0.14
C GLU A 324 -5.20 -48.44 1.41
N PHE A 325 -5.02 -49.11 2.55
CA PHE A 325 -5.53 -48.65 3.85
C PHE A 325 -4.64 -47.60 4.52
N GLU A 326 -3.35 -47.56 4.19
CA GLU A 326 -2.40 -46.62 4.77
C GLU A 326 -2.11 -45.48 3.79
N PRO A 327 -2.25 -44.20 4.20
CA PRO A 327 -1.92 -43.07 3.34
C PRO A 327 -0.41 -43.05 3.05
N ARG A 328 -0.05 -42.80 1.79
CA ARG A 328 1.36 -42.66 1.39
C ARG A 328 1.79 -41.20 1.35
N GLN A 329 3.05 -40.95 1.67
CA GLN A 329 3.69 -39.66 1.45
C GLN A 329 4.08 -39.52 -0.02
N GLY A 330 3.69 -38.43 -0.66
CA GLY A 330 4.03 -38.13 -2.05
C GLY A 330 4.87 -36.89 -2.21
N LEU A 331 5.87 -37.01 -3.07
CA LEU A 331 6.71 -35.92 -3.54
C LEU A 331 6.70 -35.95 -5.07
N LEU A 332 6.26 -34.88 -5.70
CA LEU A 332 6.18 -34.78 -7.15
C LEU A 332 6.85 -33.50 -7.67
N ARG A 333 7.85 -33.65 -8.53
CA ARG A 333 8.45 -32.51 -9.24
C ARG A 333 7.48 -32.02 -10.32
N LEU A 334 6.88 -30.85 -10.14
CA LEU A 334 5.99 -30.24 -11.13
C LEU A 334 6.78 -29.66 -12.30
N GLY A 335 7.95 -29.09 -12.02
CA GLY A 335 8.94 -28.81 -13.06
C GLY A 335 10.06 -27.87 -12.60
N ARG A 336 10.83 -27.36 -13.56
CA ARG A 336 12.00 -26.51 -13.32
C ARG A 336 12.13 -25.41 -14.37
N VAL A 337 12.71 -24.28 -13.98
CA VAL A 337 13.04 -23.18 -14.90
C VAL A 337 14.36 -22.52 -14.52
N GLU A 338 15.17 -22.19 -15.51
CA GLU A 338 16.44 -21.48 -15.33
C GLU A 338 16.21 -19.96 -15.41
N VAL A 339 16.85 -19.22 -14.51
CA VAL A 339 16.82 -17.75 -14.46
C VAL A 339 18.19 -17.25 -14.94
N PRO A 340 18.33 -16.81 -16.20
CA PRO A 340 19.62 -16.43 -16.76
C PRO A 340 20.17 -15.15 -16.12
N GLY A 341 21.48 -15.12 -15.86
CA GLY A 341 22.20 -13.94 -15.38
C GLY A 341 21.95 -13.52 -13.93
N ALA A 342 21.06 -14.20 -13.20
CA ALA A 342 20.74 -13.82 -11.83
C ALA A 342 21.86 -14.21 -10.86
N SER A 343 22.32 -13.24 -10.06
CA SER A 343 23.25 -13.47 -8.95
C SER A 343 22.54 -13.98 -7.69
N GLU A 344 21.30 -13.52 -7.49
CA GLU A 344 20.40 -13.89 -6.41
C GLU A 344 18.96 -13.96 -6.94
N VAL A 345 18.22 -15.00 -6.51
CA VAL A 345 16.83 -15.24 -6.93
C VAL A 345 15.98 -15.57 -5.72
N VAL A 346 14.80 -14.96 -5.64
CA VAL A 346 13.77 -15.31 -4.65
C VAL A 346 12.42 -15.51 -5.30
N VAL A 347 11.63 -16.41 -4.71
CA VAL A 347 10.26 -16.70 -5.15
C VAL A 347 9.28 -16.33 -4.05
N SER A 348 8.26 -15.55 -4.42
CA SER A 348 7.15 -15.16 -3.54
C SER A 348 6.09 -16.25 -3.42
N ASP A 349 5.18 -16.11 -2.44
CA ASP A 349 4.08 -17.06 -2.24
C ASP A 349 3.10 -17.08 -3.43
N GLU A 350 3.04 -15.98 -4.19
CA GLU A 350 2.21 -15.85 -5.40
C GLU A 350 2.94 -16.25 -6.71
N GLY A 351 4.14 -16.85 -6.62
CA GLY A 351 4.88 -17.32 -7.78
C GLY A 351 5.57 -16.21 -8.61
N PHE A 352 5.73 -15.00 -8.04
CA PHE A 352 6.68 -14.02 -8.61
C PHE A 352 8.11 -14.44 -8.30
N VAL A 353 8.91 -14.55 -9.36
CA VAL A 353 10.35 -14.79 -9.31
C VAL A 353 11.03 -13.45 -9.49
N THR A 354 11.70 -12.97 -8.45
CA THR A 354 12.52 -11.75 -8.52
C THR A 354 13.98 -12.13 -8.53
N ALA A 355 14.72 -11.58 -9.47
CA ALA A 355 16.12 -11.85 -9.71
C ALA A 355 16.92 -10.56 -9.68
N LEU A 356 18.06 -10.59 -9.00
CA LEU A 356 19.04 -9.51 -9.01
C LEU A 356 20.26 -9.97 -9.82
N ASP A 357 20.47 -9.35 -10.97
CA ASP A 357 21.67 -9.59 -11.79
C ASP A 357 22.90 -8.93 -11.15
N ALA A 358 24.07 -9.50 -11.42
CA ALA A 358 25.39 -8.91 -11.16
C ALA A 358 25.53 -7.48 -11.70
N SER A 359 24.86 -7.17 -12.82
CA SER A 359 24.77 -5.81 -13.39
C SER A 359 23.97 -4.81 -12.55
N GLY A 360 23.29 -5.27 -11.49
CA GLY A 360 22.39 -4.45 -10.67
C GLY A 360 21.00 -4.28 -11.26
N VAL A 361 20.62 -5.07 -12.26
CA VAL A 361 19.24 -5.08 -12.77
C VAL A 361 18.37 -6.00 -11.90
N LEU A 362 17.34 -5.42 -11.29
CA LEU A 362 16.28 -6.15 -10.58
C LEU A 362 15.18 -6.51 -11.57
N SER A 363 15.11 -7.78 -11.98
CA SER A 363 14.06 -8.29 -12.86
C SER A 363 13.00 -9.06 -12.06
N SER A 364 11.75 -8.92 -12.49
CA SER A 364 10.61 -9.64 -11.94
C SER A 364 9.92 -10.42 -13.06
N HIS A 365 9.70 -11.69 -12.78
CA HIS A 365 9.03 -12.63 -13.65
C HIS A 365 7.87 -13.27 -12.88
N ARG A 366 6.87 -13.76 -13.60
CA ARG A 366 5.77 -14.56 -13.07
C ARG A 366 5.97 -16.00 -13.54
N LEU A 367 5.96 -16.95 -12.62
CA LEU A 367 5.92 -18.36 -12.98
C LEU A 367 4.61 -18.67 -13.71
N GLY A 368 4.69 -19.56 -14.68
CA GLY A 368 3.54 -20.13 -15.35
C GLY A 368 3.87 -21.50 -15.90
N PHE A 369 2.84 -22.30 -16.16
CA PHE A 369 2.98 -23.57 -16.86
C PHE A 369 2.68 -23.31 -18.34
N ALA A 370 3.53 -23.81 -19.24
CA ALA A 370 3.29 -23.65 -20.68
C ALA A 370 2.10 -24.51 -21.17
N GLU A 371 1.82 -25.61 -20.48
CA GLU A 371 0.79 -26.57 -20.84
C GLU A 371 -0.15 -26.86 -19.65
N SER A 372 -1.41 -27.17 -19.96
CA SER A 372 -2.38 -27.60 -18.95
C SER A 372 -2.11 -29.04 -18.53
N LEU A 373 -2.07 -29.28 -17.23
CA LEU A 373 -2.01 -30.62 -16.65
C LEU A 373 -3.29 -31.40 -16.97
N ALA A 374 -3.17 -32.46 -17.78
CA ALA A 374 -4.23 -33.43 -18.03
C ALA A 374 -4.00 -34.66 -17.16
N PHE A 375 -4.84 -34.86 -16.16
CA PHE A 375 -4.83 -36.04 -15.30
C PHE A 375 -6.25 -36.36 -14.84
N GLU A 376 -6.56 -37.65 -14.68
CA GLU A 376 -7.92 -38.11 -14.33
C GLU A 376 -8.17 -38.07 -12.82
N ALA A 377 -7.15 -38.39 -12.02
CA ALA A 377 -7.25 -38.46 -10.56
C ALA A 377 -5.99 -37.91 -9.87
N TYR A 378 -6.17 -37.31 -8.69
CA TYR A 378 -5.09 -36.68 -7.93
C TYR A 378 -3.97 -37.65 -7.52
N HIS A 379 -4.30 -38.88 -7.09
CA HIS A 379 -3.29 -39.88 -6.71
C HIS A 379 -2.43 -40.35 -7.91
N ALA A 380 -2.99 -40.33 -9.12
CA ALA A 380 -2.28 -40.71 -10.34
C ALA A 380 -1.15 -39.73 -10.69
N LEU A 381 -1.17 -38.52 -10.14
CA LEU A 381 -0.06 -37.56 -10.27
C LEU A 381 1.21 -38.06 -9.56
N PHE A 382 1.06 -38.73 -8.41
CA PHE A 382 2.19 -39.18 -7.60
C PHE A 382 2.58 -40.64 -7.90
N PHE A 383 1.61 -41.46 -8.28
CA PHE A 383 1.78 -42.88 -8.55
C PHE A 383 1.24 -43.20 -9.94
N PRO A 384 1.96 -42.82 -11.03
CA PRO A 384 1.55 -43.15 -12.37
C PRO A 384 1.45 -44.68 -12.54
N ALA A 385 0.40 -45.16 -13.19
CA ALA A 385 0.24 -46.58 -13.47
C ALA A 385 1.46 -47.07 -14.28
N ALA A 386 2.03 -48.21 -13.87
CA ALA A 386 3.25 -48.80 -14.43
C ALA A 386 3.05 -49.33 -15.86
N SER A 387 2.70 -48.46 -16.81
CA SER A 387 2.56 -48.82 -18.22
C SER A 387 3.80 -48.37 -19.00
N SER A 388 4.55 -49.37 -19.47
CA SER A 388 5.70 -49.36 -20.41
C SER A 388 7.10 -49.22 -19.81
N ASP A 389 7.95 -50.18 -20.17
CA ASP A 389 9.28 -50.55 -19.65
C ASP A 389 10.41 -49.50 -19.80
N ASN A 390 10.10 -48.22 -19.99
CA ASN A 390 11.12 -47.15 -20.00
C ASN A 390 11.21 -46.51 -18.60
N ALA A 391 11.69 -47.29 -17.63
CA ALA A 391 11.73 -46.93 -16.22
C ALA A 391 12.77 -45.85 -15.85
N ASP A 392 13.58 -45.37 -16.79
CA ASP A 392 14.80 -44.63 -16.45
C ASP A 392 14.80 -43.11 -16.68
N ASP A 393 13.82 -42.48 -17.32
CA ASP A 393 13.94 -41.03 -17.50
C ASP A 393 12.63 -40.26 -17.60
N THR A 394 12.50 -39.28 -16.70
CA THR A 394 11.56 -38.16 -16.73
C THR A 394 10.10 -38.46 -16.36
N ALA A 395 9.86 -38.63 -15.05
CA ALA A 395 8.58 -38.19 -14.48
C ALA A 395 8.25 -36.80 -15.05
N ALA A 396 7.09 -36.65 -15.68
CA ALA A 396 6.73 -35.53 -16.56
C ALA A 396 7.05 -34.16 -15.93
N ILE A 397 8.22 -33.61 -16.26
CA ILE A 397 8.61 -32.25 -15.91
C ILE A 397 7.80 -31.35 -16.84
N LEU A 398 6.77 -30.68 -16.31
CA LEU A 398 6.11 -29.66 -17.08
C LEU A 398 7.11 -28.53 -17.34
N PRO A 399 7.19 -28.01 -18.57
CA PRO A 399 7.98 -26.82 -18.85
C PRO A 399 7.37 -25.64 -18.07
N LEU A 400 8.07 -25.21 -17.02
CA LEU A 400 7.78 -23.95 -16.36
C LEU A 400 8.34 -22.81 -17.23
N ALA A 401 7.51 -21.80 -17.45
CA ALA A 401 7.88 -20.60 -18.17
C ALA A 401 7.99 -19.42 -17.19
N LEU A 402 8.94 -18.53 -17.45
CA LEU A 402 9.08 -17.24 -16.77
C LEU A 402 8.48 -16.15 -17.65
N ASN A 403 7.29 -15.68 -17.29
CA ASN A 403 6.66 -14.56 -17.96
C ASN A 403 7.26 -13.26 -17.43
N PHE A 404 7.95 -12.51 -18.28
CA PHE A 404 8.55 -11.23 -17.89
C PHE A 404 7.48 -10.24 -17.43
N VAL A 405 7.69 -9.60 -16.28
CA VAL A 405 6.80 -8.57 -15.74
C VAL A 405 7.45 -7.19 -15.88
N LYS A 406 8.66 -7.02 -15.31
CA LYS A 406 9.36 -5.75 -15.29
C LYS A 406 10.84 -5.93 -14.99
N SER A 407 11.70 -5.04 -15.49
CA SER A 407 13.10 -4.90 -15.09
C SER A 407 13.36 -3.47 -14.63
N ILE A 408 14.19 -3.34 -13.59
CA ILE A 408 14.53 -2.06 -12.97
C ILE A 408 16.06 -2.03 -12.82
N PRO A 409 16.76 -1.19 -13.59
CA PRO A 409 18.19 -0.99 -13.37
C PRO A 409 18.38 -0.23 -12.05
N LEU A 410 19.07 -0.85 -11.09
CA LEU A 410 19.42 -0.21 -9.83
C LEU A 410 20.68 0.63 -10.00
N SER A 411 20.76 1.73 -9.28
CA SER A 411 21.95 2.57 -9.28
C SER A 411 23.13 1.83 -8.60
N PRO A 412 24.28 1.64 -9.27
CA PRO A 412 25.45 1.00 -8.67
C PRO A 412 26.05 1.84 -7.54
N THR A 413 25.73 3.15 -7.47
CA THR A 413 26.13 4.04 -6.37
C THR A 413 25.27 3.86 -5.12
N ALA A 414 24.09 3.25 -5.24
CA ALA A 414 23.17 3.04 -4.13
C ALA A 414 23.16 1.59 -3.64
N VAL A 415 23.45 0.63 -4.52
CA VAL A 415 23.35 -0.81 -4.25
C VAL A 415 24.61 -1.51 -4.77
N SER A 416 25.18 -2.40 -3.96
CA SER A 416 26.26 -3.33 -4.37
C SER A 416 25.64 -4.70 -4.68
N PRO A 417 25.35 -5.05 -5.95
CA PRO A 417 24.54 -6.23 -6.28
C PRO A 417 25.17 -7.53 -5.79
N ALA A 418 26.49 -7.68 -5.93
CA ALA A 418 27.23 -8.88 -5.54
C ALA A 418 27.17 -9.22 -4.04
N ARG A 419 26.77 -8.26 -3.19
CA ARG A 419 26.75 -8.37 -1.73
C ARG A 419 25.41 -7.99 -1.13
N SER A 420 24.41 -7.82 -2.01
CA SER A 420 23.04 -7.62 -1.59
C SER A 420 22.44 -8.96 -1.18
N ALA A 421 21.42 -8.86 -0.35
CA ALA A 421 20.53 -9.96 -0.02
C ALA A 421 19.10 -9.57 -0.42
N LEU A 422 18.38 -10.53 -0.95
CA LEU A 422 17.04 -10.40 -1.50
C LEU A 422 16.11 -11.31 -0.71
N LEU A 423 14.92 -10.82 -0.36
CA LEU A 423 13.92 -11.58 0.37
C LEU A 423 12.53 -11.34 -0.21
N ALA A 424 11.92 -12.40 -0.73
CA ALA A 424 10.52 -12.34 -1.15
C ALA A 424 9.60 -12.33 0.07
N LEU A 425 8.75 -11.30 0.16
CA LEU A 425 7.76 -11.16 1.22
C LEU A 425 6.52 -12.00 0.87
N HIS A 426 5.38 -11.41 0.50
CA HIS A 426 4.15 -12.19 0.22
C HIS A 426 3.79 -12.25 -1.28
N SER A 427 3.57 -11.09 -1.92
CA SER A 427 3.16 -10.96 -3.33
C SER A 427 4.34 -10.48 -4.18
N SER A 428 4.17 -9.39 -4.93
CA SER A 428 5.24 -8.64 -5.62
C SER A 428 6.21 -7.87 -4.71
N PHE A 429 6.09 -7.97 -3.38
CA PHE A 429 6.98 -7.22 -2.50
C PHE A 429 8.26 -7.98 -2.20
N VAL A 430 9.37 -7.27 -2.33
CA VAL A 430 10.71 -7.79 -2.10
C VAL A 430 11.46 -6.83 -1.20
N ALA A 431 12.10 -7.35 -0.16
CA ALA A 431 13.08 -6.61 0.61
C ALA A 431 14.46 -6.84 0.00
N LEU A 432 15.18 -5.76 -0.29
CA LEU A 432 16.55 -5.77 -0.77
C LEU A 432 17.43 -5.06 0.27
N ALA A 433 18.35 -5.79 0.88
CA ALA A 433 19.34 -5.24 1.81
C ALA A 433 20.69 -5.19 1.10
N SER A 434 21.27 -4.01 1.01
CA SER A 434 22.55 -3.79 0.32
C SER A 434 23.50 -2.96 1.16
N PRO A 435 24.78 -3.35 1.29
CA PRO A 435 25.80 -2.49 1.85
C PRO A 435 25.90 -1.19 1.04
N ARG A 436 25.82 -0.03 1.70
CA ARG A 436 25.90 1.25 1.01
C ARG A 436 27.37 1.57 0.68
N PRO A 437 27.76 1.70 -0.59
CA PRO A 437 29.11 2.15 -0.91
C PRO A 437 29.32 3.57 -0.39
N ARG A 438 30.51 3.87 0.13
CA ARG A 438 30.84 5.22 0.59
C ARG A 438 30.79 6.18 -0.60
N SER A 439 30.05 7.28 -0.44
CA SER A 439 30.04 8.32 -1.46
C SER A 439 31.41 8.97 -1.52
N PRO A 440 32.08 9.03 -2.69
CA PRO A 440 33.40 9.65 -2.80
C PRO A 440 33.39 11.15 -2.50
N ALA A 441 32.20 11.79 -2.50
CA ALA A 441 32.06 13.22 -2.24
C ALA A 441 32.03 13.60 -0.75
N SER A 442 31.91 12.63 0.17
CA SER A 442 31.97 12.89 1.61
C SER A 442 33.31 12.44 2.17
N ASP A 443 34.30 13.31 2.19
CA ASP A 443 35.64 13.09 2.77
C ASP A 443 35.63 12.90 4.30
N SER A 444 34.46 12.88 4.94
CA SER A 444 34.34 12.57 6.36
C SER A 444 34.61 11.08 6.61
N THR A 445 35.85 10.76 6.98
CA THR A 445 36.30 9.42 7.45
C THR A 445 35.55 8.90 8.68
N SER A 446 34.67 9.70 9.28
CA SER A 446 33.97 9.42 10.53
C SER A 446 32.64 8.69 10.40
N GLN A 447 32.06 8.53 9.20
CA GLN A 447 30.74 7.88 9.08
C GLN A 447 30.85 6.34 9.14
N PRO A 448 30.14 5.66 10.07
CA PRO A 448 30.17 4.20 10.16
C PRO A 448 29.56 3.56 8.90
N PRO A 449 30.00 2.34 8.54
CA PRO A 449 29.38 1.59 7.46
C PRO A 449 27.88 1.44 7.71
N SER A 450 27.07 1.43 6.65
CA SER A 450 25.62 1.29 6.74
C SER A 450 25.09 0.29 5.70
N VAL A 451 23.95 -0.33 6.02
CA VAL A 451 23.19 -1.21 5.14
C VAL A 451 21.87 -0.54 4.81
N SER A 452 21.62 -0.31 3.51
CA SER A 452 20.34 0.19 3.02
C SER A 452 19.40 -0.99 2.80
N VAL A 453 18.32 -1.05 3.58
CA VAL A 453 17.20 -1.97 3.39
C VAL A 453 16.09 -1.24 2.64
N THR A 454 15.69 -1.77 1.49
CA THR A 454 14.66 -1.19 0.62
C THR A 454 13.53 -2.18 0.38
N TYR A 455 12.29 -1.72 0.51
CA TYR A 455 11.10 -2.51 0.23
C TYR A 455 10.55 -2.11 -1.14
N TRP A 456 10.69 -3.03 -2.09
CA TRP A 456 10.28 -2.84 -3.47
C TRP A 456 8.92 -3.47 -3.73
N ASP A 457 8.08 -2.80 -4.49
CA ASP A 457 7.02 -3.45 -5.25
C ASP A 457 7.55 -3.73 -6.65
N THR A 458 7.82 -5.00 -6.97
CA THR A 458 8.45 -5.36 -8.23
C THR A 458 7.51 -5.25 -9.43
N ARG A 459 6.18 -5.26 -9.22
CA ARG A 459 5.20 -5.02 -10.29
C ARG A 459 5.26 -3.56 -10.76
N PHE A 460 5.35 -2.62 -9.83
CA PHE A 460 5.40 -1.19 -10.13
C PHE A 460 6.82 -0.64 -10.26
N GLY A 461 7.82 -1.39 -9.81
CA GLY A 461 9.21 -0.96 -9.75
C GLY A 461 9.42 0.27 -8.89
N SER A 462 8.73 0.31 -7.75
CA SER A 462 8.76 1.44 -6.82
C SER A 462 9.21 1.01 -5.43
N VAL A 463 10.03 1.85 -4.79
CA VAL A 463 10.41 1.71 -3.39
C VAL A 463 9.32 2.30 -2.50
N ILE A 464 8.76 1.47 -1.64
CA ILE A 464 7.64 1.83 -0.74
C ILE A 464 8.16 2.49 0.52
N ALA A 465 9.24 1.90 1.03
CA ALA A 465 9.93 2.25 2.24
C ALA A 465 11.41 1.90 2.10
N SER A 466 12.24 2.67 2.78
CA SER A 466 13.69 2.53 2.82
C SER A 466 14.14 2.81 4.25
N THR A 467 15.05 1.99 4.74
CA THR A 467 15.60 2.07 6.09
C THR A 467 17.11 1.89 5.99
N GLU A 468 17.86 2.74 6.69
CA GLU A 468 19.31 2.62 6.76
C GLU A 468 19.70 2.11 8.13
N LEU A 469 20.41 0.98 8.16
CA LEU A 469 20.91 0.34 9.37
C LEU A 469 22.39 0.69 9.52
N ALA A 470 22.76 1.33 10.64
CA ALA A 470 24.17 1.54 10.96
C ALA A 470 24.81 0.22 11.37
N VAL A 471 25.95 -0.12 10.77
CA VAL A 471 26.70 -1.32 11.10
C VAL A 471 27.58 -1.01 12.32
N PRO A 472 27.42 -1.73 13.44
CA PRO A 472 28.28 -1.53 14.59
C PRO A 472 29.75 -1.83 14.24
N SER A 473 30.67 -1.02 14.75
CA SER A 473 32.12 -1.19 14.51
C SER A 473 32.64 -2.56 14.95
N ALA A 474 31.97 -3.20 15.91
CA ALA A 474 32.26 -4.57 16.35
C ALA A 474 31.99 -5.65 15.27
N VAL A 475 31.21 -5.33 14.24
CA VAL A 475 30.97 -6.23 13.10
C VAL A 475 32.03 -6.02 12.04
N ALA A 476 32.18 -4.77 11.57
CA ALA A 476 33.14 -4.40 10.55
C ALA A 476 33.40 -2.89 10.54
N ALA A 477 34.66 -2.50 10.24
CA ALA A 477 35.06 -1.10 10.05
C ALA A 477 34.91 -0.61 8.59
N SER A 478 34.81 -1.54 7.64
CA SER A 478 34.68 -1.27 6.21
C SER A 478 33.46 -1.98 5.63
N VAL A 479 32.91 -1.42 4.55
CA VAL A 479 31.83 -2.03 3.76
C VAL A 479 32.24 -3.43 3.31
N ASP A 480 33.51 -3.65 2.95
CA ASP A 480 34.10 -4.95 2.54
C ASP A 480 34.27 -5.98 3.66
N GLY A 481 34.10 -5.55 4.91
CA GLY A 481 34.31 -6.39 6.08
C GLY A 481 33.12 -7.23 6.53
N PHE A 482 31.94 -7.16 5.87
CA PHE A 482 30.75 -7.88 6.31
C PHE A 482 29.88 -8.47 5.18
N ALA A 483 29.09 -9.49 5.47
CA ALA A 483 28.06 -10.06 4.62
C ALA A 483 26.68 -9.75 5.21
N VAL A 484 25.69 -9.56 4.34
CA VAL A 484 24.30 -9.35 4.73
C VAL A 484 23.51 -10.59 4.30
N SER A 485 22.60 -11.04 5.15
CA SER A 485 21.59 -12.03 4.78
C SER A 485 20.23 -11.60 5.30
N LEU A 486 19.18 -11.97 4.56
CA LEU A 486 17.79 -11.68 4.92
C LEU A 486 17.04 -13.00 5.14
N SER A 487 16.25 -13.05 6.20
CA SER A 487 15.37 -14.18 6.49
C SER A 487 13.96 -13.68 6.79
N ARG A 488 12.94 -14.34 6.22
CA ARG A 488 11.55 -14.08 6.57
C ARG A 488 11.20 -14.91 7.78
N VAL A 489 10.90 -14.22 8.88
CA VAL A 489 10.43 -14.84 10.11
C VAL A 489 8.92 -14.99 10.02
N GLY A 490 8.20 -13.87 9.94
CA GLY A 490 6.74 -13.89 9.96
C GLY A 490 6.11 -13.31 8.70
N ARG A 491 4.79 -13.15 8.75
CA ARG A 491 4.08 -12.28 7.80
C ARG A 491 4.41 -10.80 8.05
N ARG A 492 4.78 -10.47 9.30
CA ARG A 492 4.93 -9.11 9.82
C ARG A 492 6.36 -8.73 10.16
N THR A 493 7.30 -9.65 10.06
CA THR A 493 8.67 -9.44 10.52
C THR A 493 9.66 -10.13 9.59
N ALA A 494 10.73 -9.43 9.26
CA ALA A 494 11.92 -9.97 8.61
C ALA A 494 13.14 -9.75 9.51
N ILE A 495 14.20 -10.53 9.31
CA ILE A 495 15.46 -10.33 10.02
C ILE A 495 16.56 -10.03 9.02
N VAL A 496 17.38 -9.03 9.34
CA VAL A 496 18.66 -8.80 8.69
C VAL A 496 19.76 -9.31 9.60
N VAL A 497 20.56 -10.24 9.10
CA VAL A 497 21.77 -10.70 9.79
C VAL A 497 22.97 -10.08 9.12
N ILE A 498 23.79 -9.38 9.89
CA ILE A 498 25.04 -8.78 9.43
C ILE A 498 26.18 -9.55 10.10
N GLU A 499 26.99 -10.22 9.27
CA GLU A 499 28.09 -11.09 9.71
C GLU A 499 29.42 -10.57 9.20
N PRO A 500 30.54 -10.73 9.92
CA PRO A 500 31.85 -10.39 9.38
C PRO A 500 32.23 -11.28 8.18
N ALA A 501 32.76 -10.67 7.11
CA ALA A 501 33.23 -11.38 5.93
C ALA A 501 34.50 -12.20 6.26
N ALA A 502 34.57 -13.43 5.73
CA ALA A 502 35.65 -14.37 6.02
C ALA A 502 36.98 -14.07 5.28
N THR A 503 37.04 -13.02 4.46
CA THR A 503 37.97 -12.95 3.32
C THR A 503 39.37 -12.39 3.58
N SER A 504 39.71 -11.88 4.77
CA SER A 504 41.11 -11.52 5.07
C SER A 504 41.36 -11.38 6.56
N ALA A 505 41.56 -12.50 7.25
CA ALA A 505 42.22 -12.46 8.55
C ALA A 505 43.72 -12.21 8.31
N THR A 506 44.10 -10.94 8.13
CA THR A 506 45.49 -10.54 8.30
C THR A 506 45.87 -10.82 9.76
N ILE A 507 47.05 -11.41 9.97
CA ILE A 507 47.49 -12.03 11.23
C ILE A 507 47.57 -11.03 12.41
N ASP A 508 47.52 -9.72 12.12
CA ASP A 508 47.79 -8.65 13.08
C ASP A 508 46.54 -8.10 13.82
N ASP A 509 45.31 -8.43 13.40
CA ASP A 509 44.06 -7.93 14.00
C ASP A 509 43.60 -8.77 15.21
N LYS A 510 44.48 -8.96 16.21
CA LYS A 510 44.18 -9.76 17.42
C LYS A 510 43.33 -9.02 18.47
N SER A 511 42.96 -7.76 18.28
CA SER A 511 42.48 -6.90 19.37
C SER A 511 40.95 -6.74 19.50
N ALA A 512 40.13 -7.13 18.52
CA ALA A 512 38.67 -6.97 18.61
C ALA A 512 37.92 -8.27 18.24
N ALA A 513 37.15 -8.81 19.19
CA ALA A 513 36.24 -9.92 18.93
C ALA A 513 35.14 -9.46 17.95
N LYS A 514 35.19 -9.95 16.71
CA LYS A 514 34.16 -9.67 15.70
C LYS A 514 32.81 -10.21 16.18
N ARG A 515 31.72 -9.49 15.92
CA ARG A 515 30.36 -9.89 16.32
C ARG A 515 29.45 -10.03 15.10
N THR A 516 28.47 -10.92 15.19
CA THR A 516 27.31 -10.98 14.32
C THR A 516 26.17 -10.21 14.97
N VAL A 517 25.44 -9.39 14.21
CA VAL A 517 24.32 -8.58 14.72
C VAL A 517 23.06 -8.89 13.93
N LEU A 518 21.94 -8.99 14.64
CA LEU A 518 20.63 -9.27 14.07
C LEU A 518 19.71 -8.07 14.27
N PHE A 519 19.08 -7.64 13.18
CA PHE A 519 18.10 -6.56 13.18
C PHE A 519 16.71 -7.13 12.86
N GLY A 520 15.73 -6.81 13.69
CA GLY A 520 14.32 -7.11 13.48
C GLY A 520 13.67 -6.00 12.65
N LEU A 521 13.19 -6.34 11.46
CA LEU A 521 12.51 -5.41 10.57
C LEU A 521 10.99 -5.58 10.67
N PRO A 522 10.25 -4.57 11.16
CA PRO A 522 8.80 -4.62 11.13
C PRO A 522 8.30 -4.41 9.70
N LEU A 523 7.49 -5.35 9.22
CA LEU A 523 6.73 -5.30 7.98
C LEU A 523 5.29 -4.80 8.23
N ASN A 524 5.00 -4.33 9.44
CA ASN A 524 3.69 -3.82 9.87
C ASN A 524 3.34 -2.56 9.07
N GLY A 525 2.55 -2.72 8.01
CA GLY A 525 2.14 -1.63 7.11
C GLY A 525 2.43 -1.89 5.64
N LEU A 526 3.13 -2.98 5.31
CA LEU A 526 3.12 -3.51 3.95
C LEU A 526 1.77 -4.22 3.71
N PRO A 527 0.98 -3.79 2.71
CA PRO A 527 -0.30 -4.43 2.41
C PRO A 527 -0.07 -5.83 1.87
N SER A 528 -0.97 -6.79 2.15
CA SER A 528 -0.84 -8.20 1.71
C SER A 528 -0.95 -8.43 0.20
N ALA A 529 -1.26 -7.39 -0.57
CA ALA A 529 -1.23 -7.39 -2.02
C ALA A 529 -0.73 -6.03 -2.51
N SER A 530 -0.31 -5.94 -3.76
CA SER A 530 0.12 -4.69 -4.38
C SER A 530 -1.06 -3.71 -4.50
N VAL A 531 -1.12 -2.70 -3.61
CA VAL A 531 -2.20 -1.67 -3.56
C VAL A 531 -1.81 -0.42 -4.38
N LEU A 532 -0.61 -0.37 -4.95
CA LEU A 532 -0.01 0.87 -5.48
C LEU A 532 -0.55 1.35 -6.83
N ALA A 533 -1.56 0.69 -7.44
CA ALA A 533 -2.35 1.34 -8.49
C ALA A 533 -2.98 2.66 -8.00
N ALA A 534 -3.19 2.81 -6.68
CA ALA A 534 -3.72 4.01 -6.04
C ALA A 534 -2.67 4.97 -5.46
N VAL A 535 -1.35 4.66 -5.52
CA VAL A 535 -0.28 5.49 -4.91
C VAL A 535 0.70 5.97 -5.97
N VAL A 536 0.15 6.59 -7.02
CA VAL A 536 0.89 7.46 -7.93
C VAL A 536 1.37 8.66 -7.11
N GLY A 537 2.68 8.77 -6.82
CA GLY A 537 3.22 9.91 -6.06
C GLY A 537 4.53 9.69 -5.29
N LYS A 538 4.93 8.44 -4.98
CA LYS A 538 6.18 8.14 -4.24
C LYS A 538 7.42 7.93 -5.13
N HIS A 539 7.45 8.53 -6.32
CA HIS A 539 8.58 8.37 -7.25
C HIS A 539 9.89 8.95 -6.71
N THR A 540 9.84 9.94 -5.81
CA THR A 540 11.02 10.59 -5.22
C THR A 540 11.90 9.64 -4.41
N LEU A 541 11.30 8.74 -3.61
CA LEU A 541 12.05 7.72 -2.86
C LEU A 541 12.70 6.67 -3.78
N THR A 542 12.06 6.40 -4.92
CA THR A 542 12.53 5.42 -5.90
C THR A 542 13.66 6.00 -6.74
N ALA A 543 13.60 7.30 -7.06
CA ALA A 543 14.55 7.98 -7.94
C ALA A 543 16.01 7.82 -7.51
N LYS A 544 16.30 7.81 -6.19
CA LYS A 544 17.68 7.63 -5.68
C LYS A 544 18.25 6.23 -5.91
N TYR A 545 17.39 5.23 -6.12
CA TYR A 545 17.78 3.83 -6.29
C TYR A 545 17.72 3.35 -7.73
N VAL A 546 17.00 4.05 -8.61
CA VAL A 546 16.91 3.72 -10.03
C VAL A 546 18.08 4.40 -10.74
N ALA A 547 18.76 3.66 -11.61
CA ALA A 547 19.75 4.27 -12.48
C ALA A 547 19.04 5.30 -13.37
N SER A 548 19.46 6.56 -13.30
CA SER A 548 19.01 7.57 -14.26
C SER A 548 19.28 7.02 -15.66
N PRO A 549 18.28 6.96 -16.56
CA PRO A 549 18.49 6.44 -17.90
C PRO A 549 19.62 7.26 -18.52
N SER A 550 20.78 6.61 -18.72
CA SER A 550 21.93 7.26 -19.30
C SER A 550 21.57 7.60 -20.74
N THR A 551 21.42 8.89 -21.04
CA THR A 551 21.12 9.42 -22.38
C THR A 551 22.27 9.19 -23.38
N SER A 552 23.23 8.33 -23.06
CA SER A 552 24.52 8.17 -23.72
C SER A 552 24.60 7.00 -24.71
N ALA A 553 23.48 6.34 -25.04
CA ALA A 553 23.50 5.17 -25.93
C ALA A 553 23.38 5.48 -27.44
N SER A 554 23.56 6.72 -27.90
CA SER A 554 23.62 7.04 -29.34
C SER A 554 24.84 7.83 -29.81
N ALA A 555 25.87 8.04 -28.98
CA ALA A 555 27.10 8.72 -29.39
C ALA A 555 28.21 7.70 -29.74
N GLY A 556 27.96 6.90 -30.76
CA GLY A 556 28.98 6.11 -31.43
C GLY A 556 29.36 6.74 -32.76
N GLY A 557 30.48 7.47 -32.79
CA GLY A 557 31.26 7.66 -34.02
C GLY A 557 31.40 9.09 -34.56
N SER A 558 32.58 9.65 -34.26
CA SER A 558 33.41 10.55 -35.08
C SER A 558 33.49 12.02 -34.68
N ASN A 559 34.77 12.42 -34.56
CA ASN A 559 35.34 13.70 -34.20
C ASN A 559 34.60 14.95 -34.74
N ALA A 560 34.17 15.82 -33.83
CA ALA A 560 34.02 17.24 -34.14
C ALA A 560 34.33 18.09 -32.90
N THR A 561 35.17 19.08 -33.15
CA THR A 561 35.77 20.07 -32.26
C THR A 561 34.76 20.90 -31.46
N ALA A 562 35.20 21.29 -30.27
CA ALA A 562 34.52 22.13 -29.29
C ALA A 562 33.72 23.31 -29.90
N SER A 563 32.41 23.28 -29.68
CA SER A 563 31.57 24.48 -29.70
C SER A 563 30.67 24.46 -28.47
N THR A 564 30.95 25.39 -27.56
CA THR A 564 30.15 25.68 -26.37
C THR A 564 28.83 26.30 -26.84
N SER A 565 27.75 25.51 -26.88
CA SER A 565 26.41 26.04 -27.07
C SER A 565 25.43 25.42 -26.07
N THR A 566 24.69 26.33 -25.45
CA THR A 566 23.59 26.21 -24.50
C THR A 566 22.51 25.23 -24.95
N SER A 567 22.46 24.03 -24.35
CA SER A 567 21.42 23.01 -24.60
C SER A 567 20.23 23.10 -23.62
N ALA A 568 19.70 24.31 -23.41
CA ALA A 568 18.53 24.54 -22.55
C ALA A 568 17.20 24.03 -23.15
N GLY A 569 17.19 23.52 -24.40
CA GLY A 569 15.99 23.06 -25.10
C GLY A 569 15.48 21.65 -24.75
N SER A 570 16.18 20.88 -23.89
CA SER A 570 15.84 19.45 -23.69
C SER A 570 14.76 19.17 -22.64
N SER A 571 14.45 20.09 -21.71
CA SER A 571 13.55 19.73 -20.59
C SER A 571 12.07 19.70 -20.97
N GLY A 572 11.61 20.53 -21.93
CA GLY A 572 10.22 20.52 -22.37
C GLY A 572 9.84 19.19 -23.03
N ALA A 573 10.70 18.72 -23.95
CA ALA A 573 10.55 17.42 -24.58
C ALA A 573 10.62 16.26 -23.57
N ALA A 574 11.48 16.38 -22.54
CA ALA A 574 11.57 15.38 -21.48
C ALA A 574 10.29 15.30 -20.62
N ILE A 575 9.66 16.45 -20.31
CA ILE A 575 8.38 16.49 -19.58
C ILE A 575 7.27 15.83 -20.43
N LEU A 576 7.20 16.12 -21.73
CA LEU A 576 6.27 15.49 -22.66
C LEU A 576 6.48 13.97 -22.74
N GLU A 577 7.72 13.52 -22.88
CA GLU A 577 8.03 12.10 -22.94
C GLU A 577 7.71 11.39 -21.61
N GLN A 578 7.97 12.05 -20.47
CA GLN A 578 7.61 11.53 -19.16
C GLN A 578 6.08 11.43 -19.00
N ALA A 579 5.33 12.45 -19.46
CA ALA A 579 3.86 12.42 -19.44
C ALA A 579 3.33 11.26 -20.31
N ARG A 580 3.87 11.08 -21.52
CA ARG A 580 3.54 9.96 -22.43
C ARG A 580 3.83 8.59 -21.82
N ARG A 581 4.91 8.45 -21.04
CA ARG A 581 5.28 7.20 -20.34
C ARG A 581 4.46 6.94 -19.08
N ALA A 582 4.03 7.99 -18.39
CA ALA A 582 3.33 7.91 -17.10
C ALA A 582 1.81 7.76 -17.24
N GLU A 583 1.24 7.91 -18.45
CA GLU A 583 -0.17 7.59 -18.66
C GLU A 583 -0.47 6.13 -18.25
N PRO A 584 -1.54 5.90 -17.46
CA PRO A 584 -1.84 4.58 -16.92
C PRO A 584 -1.92 3.56 -18.05
N MET A 585 -1.14 2.49 -17.88
CA MET A 585 -0.90 1.48 -18.91
C MET A 585 -2.19 1.04 -19.60
N ARG A 586 -2.12 0.97 -20.93
CA ARG A 586 -3.08 0.48 -21.95
C ARG A 586 -3.95 -0.74 -21.58
N SER A 587 -3.69 -1.41 -20.46
CA SER A 587 -4.28 -2.68 -20.01
C SER A 587 -5.76 -2.62 -19.60
N GLU A 588 -6.32 -1.48 -19.18
CA GLU A 588 -7.74 -1.38 -18.83
C GLU A 588 -8.64 -1.29 -20.08
N LEU A 589 -8.15 -0.68 -21.17
CA LEU A 589 -8.91 -0.42 -22.40
C LEU A 589 -9.31 -1.69 -23.15
N LEU A 590 -8.48 -2.75 -23.10
CA LEU A 590 -8.78 -4.03 -23.75
C LEU A 590 -9.80 -4.88 -22.98
N ARG A 591 -10.08 -4.54 -21.71
CA ARG A 591 -10.90 -5.37 -20.83
C ARG A 591 -12.38 -4.99 -20.84
N THR A 592 -12.69 -3.74 -21.18
CA THR A 592 -14.07 -3.27 -21.31
C THR A 592 -14.49 -3.29 -22.77
N GLY A 593 -15.32 -4.26 -23.19
CA GLY A 593 -15.75 -4.46 -24.59
C GLY A 593 -16.65 -3.36 -25.18
N ASN A 594 -16.38 -2.08 -24.94
CA ASN A 594 -17.11 -0.94 -25.50
C ASN A 594 -16.18 -0.07 -26.35
N GLU A 595 -16.08 -0.39 -27.64
CA GLU A 595 -15.22 0.28 -28.63
C GLU A 595 -15.43 1.80 -28.68
N LYS A 596 -16.68 2.27 -28.52
CA LYS A 596 -16.98 3.71 -28.51
C LYS A 596 -16.35 4.43 -27.33
N LYS A 597 -16.34 3.80 -26.15
CA LYS A 597 -15.67 4.37 -24.97
C LYS A 597 -14.15 4.39 -25.17
N ALA A 598 -13.60 3.34 -25.77
CA ALA A 598 -12.17 3.29 -26.09
C ALA A 598 -11.77 4.38 -27.09
N ALA A 599 -12.59 4.62 -28.13
CA ALA A 599 -12.38 5.68 -29.11
C ALA A 599 -12.43 7.08 -28.46
N LEU A 600 -13.39 7.35 -27.57
CA LEU A 600 -13.44 8.61 -26.83
C LEU A 600 -12.19 8.82 -25.98
N LEU A 601 -11.77 7.79 -25.22
CA LEU A 601 -10.59 7.88 -24.36
C LEU A 601 -9.31 8.13 -25.18
N GLU A 602 -9.24 7.56 -26.38
CA GLU A 602 -8.14 7.78 -27.32
C GLU A 602 -8.16 9.20 -27.92
N GLN A 603 -9.33 9.72 -28.30
CA GLN A 603 -9.46 11.12 -28.76
C GLN A 603 -9.10 12.11 -27.65
N SER A 604 -9.57 11.85 -26.43
CA SER A 604 -9.24 12.63 -25.22
C SER A 604 -7.73 12.64 -24.97
N ARG A 605 -7.05 11.51 -25.21
CA ARG A 605 -5.59 11.37 -25.11
C ARG A 605 -4.87 12.24 -26.13
N ILE A 606 -5.27 12.16 -27.40
CA ILE A 606 -4.66 12.95 -28.47
C ILE A 606 -4.83 14.45 -28.19
N ALA A 607 -6.01 14.88 -27.75
CA ALA A 607 -6.27 16.27 -27.40
C ALA A 607 -5.40 16.76 -26.22
N ARG A 608 -5.18 15.91 -25.20
CA ARG A 608 -4.24 16.22 -24.11
C ARG A 608 -2.82 16.38 -24.60
N GLU A 609 -2.34 15.50 -25.49
CA GLU A 609 -1.00 15.60 -26.06
C GLU A 609 -0.83 16.90 -26.87
N GLN A 610 -1.82 17.25 -27.70
CA GLN A 610 -1.82 18.50 -28.47
C GLN A 610 -1.83 19.74 -27.57
N LEU A 611 -2.59 19.71 -26.48
CA LEU A 611 -2.58 20.80 -25.50
C LEU A 611 -1.21 20.96 -24.84
N LEU A 612 -0.56 19.85 -24.44
CA LEU A 612 0.78 19.94 -23.84
C LEU A 612 1.80 20.49 -24.84
N GLU A 613 1.73 20.10 -26.12
CA GLU A 613 2.59 20.64 -27.17
C GLU A 613 2.33 22.15 -27.37
N SER A 614 1.07 22.57 -27.46
CA SER A 614 0.70 23.99 -27.54
C SER A 614 1.17 24.80 -26.33
N LEU A 615 1.10 24.25 -25.13
CA LEU A 615 1.54 24.91 -23.90
C LEU A 615 3.06 25.01 -23.79
N VAL A 616 3.81 24.00 -24.27
CA VAL A 616 5.27 24.08 -24.36
C VAL A 616 5.67 25.26 -25.23
N ASP A 617 5.06 25.42 -26.40
CA ASP A 617 5.35 26.52 -27.31
C ASP A 617 4.90 27.88 -26.75
N ALA A 618 3.72 27.94 -26.12
CA ALA A 618 3.18 29.17 -25.57
C ALA A 618 3.94 29.68 -24.34
N LEU A 619 4.46 28.78 -23.49
CA LEU A 619 5.14 29.11 -22.23
C LEU A 619 6.67 29.25 -22.38
N GLU A 620 7.23 29.02 -23.57
CA GLU A 620 8.67 29.20 -23.84
C GLU A 620 9.21 30.59 -23.41
N PRO A 621 8.50 31.72 -23.58
CA PRO A 621 8.96 33.02 -23.09
C PRO A 621 9.16 33.09 -21.57
N LEU A 622 8.37 32.34 -20.78
CA LEU A 622 8.53 32.29 -19.32
C LEU A 622 9.80 31.52 -18.95
N ARG A 623 10.10 30.44 -19.68
CA ARG A 623 11.29 29.62 -19.50
C ARG A 623 12.57 30.40 -19.80
N VAL A 624 12.57 31.23 -20.84
CA VAL A 624 13.72 32.08 -21.23
C VAL A 624 13.86 33.31 -20.32
N GLY A 625 12.88 33.58 -19.46
CA GLY A 625 12.89 34.79 -18.61
C GLY A 625 12.69 36.06 -19.43
N ALA A 626 11.80 36.03 -20.42
CA ALA A 626 11.47 37.15 -21.31
C ALA A 626 10.91 38.37 -20.54
N SER A 627 10.67 39.48 -21.24
CA SER A 627 10.13 40.70 -20.60
C SER A 627 8.73 40.46 -19.99
N THR A 628 8.34 41.24 -18.97
CA THR A 628 7.04 41.07 -18.29
C THR A 628 5.85 41.10 -19.24
N LYS A 629 5.87 41.97 -20.25
CA LYS A 629 4.82 42.05 -21.29
C LYS A 629 4.73 40.79 -22.15
N GLU A 630 5.87 40.18 -22.47
CA GLU A 630 5.93 38.93 -23.24
C GLU A 630 5.47 37.75 -22.39
N GLN A 631 5.84 37.73 -21.10
CA GLN A 631 5.34 36.75 -20.14
C GLN A 631 3.82 36.85 -19.97
N ASP A 632 3.26 38.06 -19.85
CA ASP A 632 1.80 38.26 -19.74
C ASP A 632 1.07 37.81 -21.02
N LYS A 633 1.66 38.07 -22.20
CA LYS A 633 1.13 37.59 -23.49
C LYS A 633 1.18 36.06 -23.57
N ALA A 634 2.29 35.45 -23.14
CA ALA A 634 2.45 34.00 -23.07
C ALA A 634 1.42 33.35 -22.14
N VAL A 635 1.24 33.90 -20.94
CA VAL A 635 0.22 33.45 -19.97
C VAL A 635 -1.18 33.52 -20.55
N ARG A 636 -1.57 34.66 -21.17
CA ARG A 636 -2.89 34.79 -21.81
C ARG A 636 -3.09 33.81 -22.96
N SER A 637 -2.05 33.57 -23.75
CA SER A 637 -2.08 32.59 -24.84
C SER A 637 -2.29 31.17 -24.29
N ALA A 638 -1.57 30.81 -23.22
CA ALA A 638 -1.70 29.52 -22.57
C ALA A 638 -3.08 29.32 -21.93
N GLU A 639 -3.61 30.33 -21.24
CA GLU A 639 -4.98 30.31 -20.68
C GLU A 639 -6.04 30.19 -21.78
N SER A 640 -5.88 30.87 -22.92
CA SER A 640 -6.79 30.74 -24.06
C SER A 640 -6.77 29.33 -24.67
N SER A 641 -5.59 28.72 -24.82
CA SER A 641 -5.47 27.32 -25.29
C SER A 641 -6.11 26.35 -24.30
N TRP A 642 -5.96 26.60 -22.99
CA TRP A 642 -6.59 25.79 -21.94
C TRP A 642 -8.12 25.89 -21.94
N ASP A 643 -8.66 27.10 -22.01
CA ASP A 643 -10.11 27.33 -22.04
C ASP A 643 -10.74 26.64 -23.26
N THR A 644 -10.09 26.76 -24.44
CA THR A 644 -10.52 26.07 -25.66
C THR A 644 -10.52 24.54 -25.48
N TYR A 645 -9.46 23.98 -24.91
CA TYR A 645 -9.37 22.54 -24.64
C TYR A 645 -10.49 22.06 -23.68
N ILE A 646 -10.77 22.80 -22.60
CA ILE A 646 -11.80 22.43 -21.63
C ILE A 646 -13.20 22.46 -22.27
N GLU A 647 -13.49 23.45 -23.11
CA GLU A 647 -14.75 23.51 -23.86
C GLU A 647 -14.88 22.34 -24.85
N GLU A 648 -13.85 22.08 -25.66
CA GLU A 648 -13.87 20.95 -26.60
C GLU A 648 -14.02 19.60 -25.89
N GLU A 649 -13.33 19.40 -24.77
CA GLU A 649 -13.40 18.14 -24.03
C GLU A 649 -14.76 17.97 -23.34
N ARG A 650 -15.34 19.06 -22.84
CA ARG A 650 -16.72 19.08 -22.34
C ARG A 650 -17.69 18.70 -23.44
N ASP A 651 -17.52 19.23 -24.65
CA ASP A 651 -18.37 18.94 -25.80
C ASP A 651 -18.23 17.48 -26.26
N ARG A 652 -17.01 16.91 -26.29
CA ARG A 652 -16.77 15.48 -26.58
C ARG A 652 -17.47 14.57 -25.57
N LEU A 653 -17.37 14.88 -24.28
CA LEU A 653 -18.02 14.12 -23.22
C LEU A 653 -19.54 14.26 -23.28
N TRP A 654 -20.02 15.47 -23.58
CA TRP A 654 -21.44 15.73 -23.82
C TRP A 654 -21.97 14.88 -24.98
N GLU A 655 -21.29 14.85 -26.13
CA GLU A 655 -21.67 14.03 -27.29
C GLU A 655 -21.70 12.53 -26.97
N TYR A 656 -20.69 12.01 -26.27
CA TYR A 656 -20.68 10.61 -25.86
C TYR A 656 -21.80 10.27 -24.87
N ASN A 657 -22.06 11.13 -23.89
CA ASN A 657 -23.15 10.93 -22.94
C ASN A 657 -24.50 11.02 -23.65
N LYS A 658 -24.65 11.96 -24.59
CA LYS A 658 -25.82 12.07 -25.47
C LYS A 658 -26.04 10.76 -26.23
N ASP A 659 -25.01 10.20 -26.86
CA ASP A 659 -25.10 8.91 -27.56
C ASP A 659 -25.39 7.73 -26.63
N LYS A 660 -24.81 7.73 -25.43
CA LYS A 660 -25.05 6.70 -24.41
C LYS A 660 -26.49 6.73 -23.91
N VAL A 661 -27.04 7.91 -23.63
CA VAL A 661 -28.45 8.09 -23.30
C VAL A 661 -29.32 7.66 -24.49
N ARG A 662 -28.86 7.86 -25.74
CA ARG A 662 -29.62 7.51 -26.95
C ARG A 662 -29.75 6.01 -27.08
N LEU A 663 -28.62 5.32 -26.97
CA LEU A 663 -28.55 3.87 -26.99
C LEU A 663 -29.30 3.25 -25.81
N ALA A 664 -29.22 3.86 -24.62
CA ALA A 664 -29.99 3.42 -23.46
C ALA A 664 -31.49 3.56 -23.71
N MET A 665 -31.93 4.67 -24.31
CA MET A 665 -33.32 4.94 -24.68
C MET A 665 -33.81 4.03 -25.81
N GLU A 666 -33.00 3.78 -26.83
CA GLU A 666 -33.31 2.84 -27.92
C GLU A 666 -33.41 1.42 -27.38
N LYS A 667 -32.47 0.98 -26.54
CA LYS A 667 -32.52 -0.34 -25.88
C LYS A 667 -33.70 -0.48 -24.94
N GLU A 668 -34.06 0.59 -24.23
CA GLU A 668 -35.26 0.62 -23.40
C GLU A 668 -36.53 0.57 -24.25
N LYS A 669 -36.56 1.27 -25.39
CA LYS A 669 -37.65 1.18 -26.39
C LYS A 669 -37.74 -0.22 -26.98
N GLU A 670 -36.63 -0.87 -27.31
CA GLU A 670 -36.59 -2.26 -27.77
C GLU A 670 -37.09 -3.23 -26.70
N ARG A 671 -36.70 -3.04 -25.43
CA ARG A 671 -37.23 -3.84 -24.31
C ARG A 671 -38.74 -3.66 -24.16
N ARG A 672 -39.25 -2.43 -24.31
CA ARG A 672 -40.68 -2.13 -24.32
C ARG A 672 -41.37 -2.86 -25.48
N VAL A 673 -40.84 -2.73 -26.70
CA VAL A 673 -41.40 -3.38 -27.89
C VAL A 673 -41.34 -4.90 -27.79
N ALA A 674 -40.24 -5.49 -27.31
CA ALA A 674 -40.09 -6.94 -27.14
C ALA A 674 -41.02 -7.49 -26.05
N ALA A 675 -41.20 -6.77 -24.93
CA ALA A 675 -42.16 -7.15 -23.89
C ALA A 675 -43.60 -7.11 -24.39
N ILE A 676 -43.92 -6.21 -25.34
CA ILE A 676 -45.22 -6.10 -25.98
C ILE A 676 -45.37 -7.12 -27.13
N ALA A 677 -44.34 -7.37 -27.93
CA ALA A 677 -44.36 -8.29 -29.08
C ALA A 677 -44.25 -9.76 -28.67
N GLY A 678 -43.64 -10.07 -27.52
CA GLY A 678 -43.72 -11.39 -26.90
C GLY A 678 -45.16 -11.82 -26.57
N LEU A 679 -46.13 -10.90 -26.63
CA LEU A 679 -47.56 -11.15 -26.55
C LEU A 679 -48.14 -11.81 -27.81
N THR A 680 -47.63 -11.45 -28.99
CA THR A 680 -48.22 -11.83 -30.28
C THR A 680 -47.55 -13.05 -30.91
N ARG A 681 -46.32 -13.39 -30.50
CA ARG A 681 -45.57 -14.53 -31.06
C ARG A 681 -45.66 -15.84 -30.26
N SER A 682 -46.24 -15.84 -29.05
CA SER A 682 -46.51 -17.10 -28.32
C SER A 682 -47.76 -17.84 -28.80
N GLY A 683 -48.22 -17.57 -30.03
CA GLY A 683 -49.16 -18.41 -30.76
C GLY A 683 -48.47 -19.61 -31.38
N ASP A 684 -47.66 -20.33 -30.59
CA ASP A 684 -47.21 -21.66 -30.99
C ASP A 684 -48.41 -22.59 -30.90
N ALA A 685 -48.69 -23.22 -32.03
CA ALA A 685 -49.97 -23.79 -32.38
C ALA A 685 -50.25 -25.05 -31.56
N GLY A 686 -51.25 -25.03 -30.66
CA GLY A 686 -51.73 -26.28 -30.07
C GLY A 686 -52.73 -26.24 -28.92
N ALA A 687 -52.86 -25.15 -28.16
CA ALA A 687 -53.82 -25.10 -27.06
C ALA A 687 -54.46 -23.72 -26.92
N ALA A 688 -55.74 -23.64 -27.28
CA ALA A 688 -56.61 -22.50 -27.00
C ALA A 688 -56.89 -22.43 -25.50
N GLU A 689 -55.97 -21.83 -24.73
CA GLU A 689 -56.26 -21.34 -23.39
C GLU A 689 -57.05 -20.01 -23.50
N PRO A 690 -58.08 -19.79 -22.66
CA PRO A 690 -59.00 -18.66 -22.81
C PRO A 690 -58.35 -17.31 -22.49
N GLU A 691 -58.55 -16.32 -23.36
CA GLU A 691 -58.06 -14.93 -23.24
C GLU A 691 -58.45 -14.24 -21.91
N GLU A 692 -59.43 -14.75 -21.18
CA GLU A 692 -59.90 -14.19 -19.89
C GLU A 692 -58.83 -14.17 -18.79
N GLY A 693 -57.88 -15.12 -18.81
CA GLY A 693 -56.83 -15.21 -17.80
C GLY A 693 -55.85 -14.03 -17.82
N GLU A 694 -55.56 -13.47 -19.00
CA GLU A 694 -54.56 -12.41 -19.15
C GLU A 694 -55.10 -11.04 -18.75
N ALA A 695 -56.36 -10.75 -19.10
CA ALA A 695 -57.06 -9.54 -18.67
C ALA A 695 -57.16 -9.47 -17.13
N SER A 696 -57.39 -10.61 -16.48
CA SER A 696 -57.42 -10.71 -15.01
C SER A 696 -56.05 -10.41 -14.39
N ARG A 697 -54.97 -10.98 -14.92
CA ARG A 697 -53.59 -10.75 -14.43
C ARG A 697 -53.16 -9.29 -14.59
N TYR A 698 -53.52 -8.63 -15.70
CA TYR A 698 -53.25 -7.21 -15.89
C TYR A 698 -53.99 -6.32 -14.88
N LYS A 699 -55.27 -6.60 -14.59
CA LYS A 699 -56.03 -5.86 -13.57
C LYS A 699 -55.39 -5.96 -12.17
N VAL A 700 -54.88 -7.13 -11.80
CA VAL A 700 -54.14 -7.32 -10.53
C VAL A 700 -52.84 -6.52 -10.51
N ALA A 701 -52.08 -6.55 -11.60
CA ALA A 701 -50.85 -5.78 -11.75
C ALA A 701 -51.10 -4.27 -11.68
N LYS A 702 -52.11 -3.76 -12.40
CA LYS A 702 -52.54 -2.35 -12.40
C LYS A 702 -52.85 -1.84 -10.99
N ARG A 703 -53.64 -2.58 -10.22
CA ARG A 703 -53.94 -2.23 -8.81
C ARG A 703 -52.70 -2.17 -7.92
N ARG A 704 -51.71 -3.06 -8.14
CA ARG A 704 -50.44 -3.04 -7.40
C ARG A 704 -49.59 -1.83 -7.78
N ILE A 705 -49.57 -1.45 -9.05
CA ILE A 705 -48.86 -0.26 -9.53
C ILE A 705 -49.48 1.01 -8.92
N GLU A 706 -50.80 1.15 -8.98
CA GLU A 706 -51.52 2.30 -8.40
C GLU A 706 -51.29 2.40 -6.88
N ARG A 707 -51.27 1.26 -6.15
CA ARG A 707 -50.93 1.23 -4.72
C ARG A 707 -49.51 1.70 -4.43
N ALA A 708 -48.54 1.31 -5.26
CA ALA A 708 -47.16 1.76 -5.12
C ALA A 708 -47.02 3.28 -5.37
N ILE A 709 -47.75 3.82 -6.35
CA ILE A 709 -47.83 5.27 -6.64
C ILE A 709 -48.40 6.02 -5.43
N ALA A 710 -49.50 5.55 -4.84
CA ALA A 710 -50.05 6.14 -3.60
C ALA A 710 -49.06 6.11 -2.44
N ALA A 711 -48.39 4.98 -2.22
CA ALA A 711 -47.45 4.81 -1.11
C ALA A 711 -46.23 5.75 -1.23
N ALA A 712 -45.84 6.10 -2.46
CA ALA A 712 -44.77 7.05 -2.72
C ALA A 712 -45.21 8.53 -2.60
N GLY A 713 -46.47 8.80 -2.26
CA GLY A 713 -47.04 10.15 -2.19
C GLY A 713 -47.24 10.80 -3.56
N ALA A 714 -47.13 10.04 -4.64
CA ALA A 714 -47.37 10.53 -6.00
C ALA A 714 -48.88 10.58 -6.28
N SER A 715 -49.35 11.66 -6.92
CA SER A 715 -50.78 11.75 -7.26
C SER A 715 -51.18 10.66 -8.26
N ILE A 716 -52.17 9.84 -7.88
CA ILE A 716 -52.73 8.81 -8.76
C ILE A 716 -53.60 9.45 -9.86
N ARG A 717 -54.23 10.60 -9.61
CA ARG A 717 -55.15 11.24 -10.57
C ARG A 717 -54.42 12.23 -11.49
N PRO A 718 -54.45 12.02 -12.83
CA PRO A 718 -53.91 12.99 -13.77
C PRO A 718 -54.68 14.32 -13.64
N GLY A 719 -53.95 15.44 -13.55
CA GLY A 719 -54.51 16.80 -13.44
C GLY A 719 -54.64 17.39 -12.02
N THR A 720 -54.27 16.68 -10.96
CA THR A 720 -54.17 17.27 -9.60
C THR A 720 -52.71 17.55 -9.27
N GLU A 721 -52.27 18.80 -9.42
CA GLU A 721 -50.95 19.24 -8.99
C GLU A 721 -50.84 19.06 -7.47
N ALA A 722 -49.95 18.15 -7.04
CA ALA A 722 -49.63 18.01 -5.64
C ALA A 722 -48.93 19.29 -5.18
N ALA A 723 -49.42 19.90 -4.10
CA ALA A 723 -48.81 21.07 -3.48
C ALA A 723 -47.29 20.85 -3.33
N ALA A 724 -46.50 21.84 -3.78
CA ALA A 724 -45.07 21.78 -4.09
C ALA A 724 -44.14 21.27 -2.95
N GLY A 725 -44.22 19.98 -2.64
CA GLY A 725 -43.38 19.30 -1.65
C GLY A 725 -42.95 17.94 -2.17
N SER A 726 -41.76 17.89 -2.78
CA SER A 726 -40.87 16.74 -3.05
C SER A 726 -41.45 15.35 -3.35
N GLY A 727 -42.70 15.23 -3.80
CA GLY A 727 -43.30 13.95 -4.18
C GLY A 727 -42.62 13.40 -5.43
N LYS A 728 -42.21 12.12 -5.39
CA LYS A 728 -41.65 11.44 -6.57
C LYS A 728 -42.70 11.43 -7.69
N SER A 729 -42.29 11.64 -8.93
CA SER A 729 -43.23 11.56 -10.06
C SER A 729 -43.78 10.15 -10.19
N TRP A 730 -45.02 9.98 -10.68
CA TRP A 730 -45.56 8.65 -10.96
C TRP A 730 -44.67 7.89 -11.97
N LYS A 731 -43.96 8.62 -12.83
CA LYS A 731 -42.93 8.09 -13.74
C LYS A 731 -41.75 7.49 -12.97
N ASP A 732 -41.26 8.15 -11.93
CA ASP A 732 -40.15 7.66 -11.10
C ASP A 732 -40.56 6.38 -10.33
N VAL A 733 -41.79 6.37 -9.81
CA VAL A 733 -42.33 5.23 -9.05
C VAL A 733 -42.58 4.04 -9.95
N THR A 734 -43.06 4.27 -11.17
CA THR A 734 -43.31 3.22 -12.15
C THR A 734 -42.04 2.76 -12.87
N ALA A 735 -41.00 3.58 -12.94
CA ALA A 735 -39.65 3.22 -13.41
C ALA A 735 -38.90 2.35 -12.39
N ALA A 736 -39.17 2.52 -11.09
CA ALA A 736 -38.68 1.60 -10.05
C ALA A 736 -39.30 0.20 -10.20
N ARG A 737 -38.51 -0.86 -9.97
CA ARG A 737 -38.97 -2.25 -10.08
C ARG A 737 -39.96 -2.56 -8.95
N ILE A 738 -41.25 -2.64 -9.28
CA ILE A 738 -42.31 -2.96 -8.31
C ILE A 738 -42.33 -4.48 -8.08
N LYS A 739 -42.01 -4.91 -6.85
CA LYS A 739 -41.96 -6.33 -6.48
C LYS A 739 -43.29 -7.02 -6.80
N GLY A 740 -43.22 -8.10 -7.59
CA GLY A 740 -44.40 -8.89 -7.96
C GLY A 740 -45.25 -8.29 -9.09
N VAL A 741 -44.74 -7.31 -9.84
CA VAL A 741 -45.33 -6.84 -11.09
C VAL A 741 -44.37 -7.18 -12.23
N ASN A 742 -44.84 -7.91 -13.23
CA ASN A 742 -44.06 -8.20 -14.43
C ASN A 742 -43.87 -6.90 -15.25
N ASP A 743 -42.67 -6.66 -15.79
CA ASP A 743 -42.33 -5.47 -16.58
C ASP A 743 -43.28 -5.27 -17.77
N LYS A 744 -43.77 -6.37 -18.34
CA LYS A 744 -44.85 -6.39 -19.33
C LYS A 744 -46.07 -5.55 -18.92
N TYR A 745 -46.58 -5.74 -17.71
CA TYR A 745 -47.76 -5.02 -17.22
C TYR A 745 -47.43 -3.59 -16.80
N ARG A 746 -46.18 -3.31 -16.42
CA ARG A 746 -45.71 -1.93 -16.15
C ARG A 746 -45.73 -1.10 -17.43
N TYR A 747 -45.22 -1.64 -18.53
CA TYR A 747 -45.24 -0.93 -19.82
C TYR A 747 -46.65 -0.75 -20.37
N ARG A 748 -47.51 -1.76 -20.26
CA ARG A 748 -48.93 -1.64 -20.65
C ARG A 748 -49.68 -0.58 -19.83
N TYR A 749 -49.39 -0.47 -18.54
CA TYR A 749 -49.94 0.60 -17.70
C TYR A 749 -49.43 1.98 -18.11
N HIS A 750 -48.15 2.09 -18.46
CA HIS A 750 -47.55 3.33 -18.93
C HIS A 750 -48.17 3.82 -20.26
N THR A 751 -48.43 2.92 -21.21
CA THR A 751 -49.09 3.28 -22.48
C THR A 751 -50.56 3.66 -22.28
N GLU A 752 -51.31 2.94 -21.44
CA GLU A 752 -52.68 3.30 -21.08
C GLU A 752 -52.75 4.67 -20.41
N ARG A 753 -51.83 4.96 -19.49
CA ARG A 753 -51.81 6.22 -18.76
C ARG A 753 -51.38 7.40 -19.63
N ASN A 754 -50.37 7.22 -20.49
CA ASN A 754 -49.98 8.24 -21.48
C ASN A 754 -51.12 8.54 -22.46
N LYS A 755 -51.88 7.51 -22.88
CA LYS A 755 -53.06 7.70 -23.74
C LYS A 755 -54.14 8.52 -23.03
N ILE A 756 -54.40 8.24 -21.75
CA ILE A 756 -55.35 9.02 -20.94
C ILE A 756 -54.88 10.47 -20.75
N GLU A 757 -53.60 10.70 -20.46
CA GLU A 757 -53.04 12.06 -20.32
C GLU A 757 -53.11 12.85 -21.64
N ALA A 758 -52.88 12.18 -22.79
CA ALA A 758 -53.04 12.78 -24.12
C ALA A 758 -54.51 13.11 -24.45
N GLU A 759 -55.45 12.24 -24.12
CA GLU A 759 -56.90 12.49 -24.25
C GLU A 759 -57.36 13.66 -23.36
N MET A 760 -56.68 13.88 -22.23
CA MET A 760 -56.91 15.00 -21.32
C MET A 760 -56.20 16.30 -21.75
N GLY A 761 -55.55 16.33 -22.91
CA GLY A 761 -54.86 17.50 -23.45
C GLY A 761 -53.56 17.88 -22.72
N GLN A 762 -53.07 17.06 -21.79
CA GLN A 762 -51.74 17.25 -21.21
C GLN A 762 -50.71 16.70 -22.20
N THR A 763 -49.83 17.56 -22.70
CA THR A 763 -48.68 17.11 -23.49
C THR A 763 -47.77 16.28 -22.61
N VAL A 764 -47.91 14.96 -22.69
CA VAL A 764 -46.97 14.03 -22.05
C VAL A 764 -45.64 14.17 -22.78
N LYS A 765 -44.73 15.00 -22.26
CA LYS A 765 -43.31 14.88 -22.61
C LYS A 765 -42.88 13.49 -22.14
N GLU A 766 -42.90 12.51 -23.04
CA GLU A 766 -42.70 11.09 -22.70
C GLU A 766 -41.34 10.83 -22.06
N PHE A 767 -40.37 11.73 -22.28
CA PHE A 767 -39.09 11.79 -21.59
C PHE A 767 -38.43 13.10 -22.04
N ASP A 768 -38.01 13.98 -21.12
CA ASP A 768 -37.27 15.17 -21.53
C ASP A 768 -35.81 14.77 -21.73
N TRP A 769 -35.43 14.66 -23.00
CA TRP A 769 -34.10 14.25 -23.42
C TRP A 769 -33.02 15.15 -22.83
N GLU A 770 -33.27 16.46 -22.81
CA GLU A 770 -32.31 17.46 -22.34
C GLU A 770 -32.12 17.31 -20.83
N GLU A 771 -33.21 17.16 -20.09
CA GLU A 771 -33.18 16.92 -18.63
C GLU A 771 -32.46 15.61 -18.28
N ALA A 772 -32.61 14.57 -19.10
CA ALA A 772 -31.94 13.29 -18.88
C ALA A 772 -30.43 13.38 -19.16
N VAL A 773 -30.01 14.13 -20.18
CA VAL A 773 -28.58 14.35 -20.45
C VAL A 773 -27.99 15.23 -19.35
N ASP A 774 -28.67 16.29 -18.93
CA ASP A 774 -28.24 17.18 -17.84
C ASP A 774 -28.12 16.44 -16.49
N LYS A 775 -28.93 15.40 -16.26
CA LYS A 775 -28.88 14.56 -15.05
C LYS A 775 -27.78 13.50 -15.05
N VAL A 776 -27.19 13.16 -16.20
CA VAL A 776 -26.21 12.05 -16.34
C VAL A 776 -24.77 12.44 -15.91
N GLU A 777 -24.68 13.33 -14.92
CA GLU A 777 -23.48 13.76 -14.18
C GLU A 777 -22.65 14.91 -14.82
N ARG A 778 -21.91 15.57 -13.92
CA ARG A 778 -21.04 16.73 -14.15
C ARG A 778 -20.14 16.51 -15.37
N PHE A 779 -20.26 17.38 -16.38
CA PHE A 779 -19.49 17.36 -17.64
C PHE A 779 -18.01 17.73 -17.47
N GLU A 780 -17.43 17.43 -16.32
CA GLU A 780 -16.06 17.82 -16.07
C GLU A 780 -15.11 16.75 -16.58
N PRO A 781 -14.09 17.11 -17.38
CA PRO A 781 -13.19 16.16 -17.97
C PRO A 781 -12.39 15.39 -16.91
N SER A 782 -12.25 14.08 -17.07
CA SER A 782 -11.38 13.30 -16.21
C SER A 782 -9.92 13.57 -16.59
N LEU A 783 -9.19 14.27 -15.74
CA LEU A 783 -7.79 14.61 -15.98
C LEU A 783 -6.88 13.60 -15.25
N PRO A 784 -6.05 12.83 -15.98
CA PRO A 784 -5.09 11.92 -15.34
C PRO A 784 -4.06 12.69 -14.50
N SER A 785 -3.66 12.12 -13.36
CA SER A 785 -2.67 12.75 -12.46
C SER A 785 -1.32 13.05 -13.15
N SER A 786 -0.88 12.20 -14.09
CA SER A 786 0.35 12.43 -14.86
C SER A 786 0.25 13.66 -15.76
N PHE A 787 -0.93 13.88 -16.36
CA PHE A 787 -1.22 15.04 -17.19
C PHE A 787 -1.25 16.32 -16.34
N VAL A 788 -1.93 16.29 -15.18
CA VAL A 788 -1.94 17.41 -14.22
C VAL A 788 -0.51 17.75 -13.76
N THR A 789 0.29 16.74 -13.46
CA THR A 789 1.71 16.93 -13.07
C THR A 789 2.51 17.57 -14.20
N ALA A 790 2.30 17.17 -15.45
CA ALA A 790 2.95 17.78 -16.60
C ALA A 790 2.54 19.26 -16.78
N LEU A 791 1.24 19.56 -16.68
CA LEU A 791 0.72 20.93 -16.75
C LEU A 791 1.33 21.84 -15.68
N LEU A 792 1.41 21.37 -14.43
CA LEU A 792 2.01 22.15 -13.34
C LEU A 792 3.51 22.37 -13.57
N ARG A 793 4.25 21.35 -14.03
CA ARG A 793 5.68 21.49 -14.34
C ARG A 793 5.95 22.43 -15.51
N LEU A 794 5.07 22.47 -16.51
CA LEU A 794 5.14 23.44 -17.60
C LEU A 794 4.81 24.86 -17.12
N SER A 795 3.84 24.98 -16.21
CA SER A 795 3.44 26.26 -15.60
C SER A 795 4.51 26.84 -14.67
N PHE A 796 5.35 25.98 -14.08
CA PHE A 796 6.45 26.33 -13.17
C PHE A 796 7.81 25.81 -13.70
N PRO A 797 8.37 26.40 -14.78
CA PRO A 797 9.51 25.84 -15.49
C PRO A 797 10.85 25.96 -14.75
N VAL A 798 10.94 26.74 -13.67
CA VAL A 798 12.21 26.99 -12.98
C VAL A 798 12.36 26.06 -11.79
N PRO A 799 13.30 25.10 -11.83
CA PRO A 799 13.61 24.27 -10.67
C PRO A 799 14.10 25.17 -9.54
N LEU A 800 13.54 24.99 -8.34
CA LEU A 800 14.07 25.58 -7.12
C LEU A 800 15.44 24.93 -6.87
N ALA A 801 16.50 25.55 -7.38
CA ALA A 801 17.86 25.01 -7.35
C ALA A 801 18.37 24.72 -5.93
N ASP A 802 17.74 25.28 -4.90
CA ASP A 802 18.04 25.01 -3.49
C ASP A 802 16.77 24.69 -2.70
N ALA A 803 16.55 23.41 -2.38
CA ALA A 803 15.49 22.98 -1.46
C ALA A 803 15.65 23.54 -0.03
N SER A 804 16.82 24.13 0.27
CA SER A 804 17.24 24.66 1.57
C SER A 804 17.21 26.18 1.69
N THR A 805 16.97 26.93 0.61
CA THR A 805 16.82 28.38 0.73
C THR A 805 15.45 28.69 1.32
N SER A 806 15.46 29.35 2.47
CA SER A 806 14.29 29.89 3.15
C SER A 806 13.41 30.63 2.15
N LEU A 807 12.09 30.41 2.26
CA LEU A 807 11.05 31.23 1.65
C LEU A 807 11.19 32.69 2.14
N GLU A 808 12.20 33.40 1.67
CA GLU A 808 12.14 34.85 1.59
C GLU A 808 11.18 35.14 0.45
N ILE A 809 9.89 35.00 0.74
CA ILE A 809 8.82 35.62 -0.02
C ILE A 809 9.28 37.06 -0.19
N ALA A 810 9.36 37.52 -1.43
CA ALA A 810 9.83 38.85 -1.78
C ALA A 810 8.84 39.89 -1.21
N ALA A 811 8.90 40.10 0.10
CA ALA A 811 8.21 41.18 0.75
C ALA A 811 8.78 42.48 0.13
N PRO A 812 7.92 43.47 -0.17
CA PRO A 812 8.38 44.78 -0.57
C PRO A 812 9.07 45.45 0.62
N ALA A 813 10.30 45.05 0.92
CA ALA A 813 11.10 45.65 1.95
C ALA A 813 11.38 47.09 1.53
N SER A 814 10.76 48.07 2.21
CA SER A 814 10.82 49.48 1.83
C SER A 814 12.23 50.08 1.86
N ASN A 815 13.25 49.34 2.34
CA ASN A 815 14.61 49.83 2.57
C ASN A 815 15.76 48.92 2.07
N ALA A 816 15.48 47.83 1.33
CA ALA A 816 16.54 46.97 0.76
C ALA A 816 16.98 47.46 -0.64
N PRO A 817 18.28 47.40 -1.00
CA PRO A 817 18.77 47.88 -2.29
C PRO A 817 18.07 47.14 -3.44
N LYS A 818 17.54 47.90 -4.40
CA LYS A 818 16.72 47.51 -5.56
C LYS A 818 17.41 46.49 -6.50
N ALA A 819 17.67 45.28 -6.03
CA ALA A 819 17.87 44.14 -6.90
C ALA A 819 16.53 43.88 -7.60
N LYS A 820 16.50 43.99 -8.92
CA LYS A 820 15.30 43.78 -9.75
C LYS A 820 14.87 42.32 -9.60
N ALA A 821 14.09 42.00 -8.57
CA ALA A 821 13.47 40.71 -8.43
C ALA A 821 12.58 40.48 -9.65
N THR A 822 12.91 39.48 -10.46
CA THR A 822 12.10 39.09 -11.60
C THR A 822 10.79 38.53 -11.06
N VAL A 823 9.70 39.29 -11.22
CA VAL A 823 8.36 38.86 -10.84
C VAL A 823 7.99 37.67 -11.71
N TYR A 824 7.73 36.52 -11.08
CA TYR A 824 7.34 35.31 -11.79
C TYR A 824 5.86 35.35 -12.16
N ARG A 825 5.57 35.17 -13.46
CA ARG A 825 4.20 35.01 -14.00
C ARG A 825 3.89 33.53 -14.20
N HIS A 826 2.63 33.14 -14.04
CA HIS A 826 2.16 31.80 -14.37
C HIS A 826 0.67 31.84 -14.80
N PRO A 827 0.15 30.79 -15.44
CA PRO A 827 -1.27 30.68 -15.82
C PRO A 827 -2.20 30.56 -14.61
N THR A 828 -2.74 31.70 -14.15
CA THR A 828 -3.56 31.81 -12.93
C THR A 828 -4.88 31.04 -13.02
N LYS A 829 -5.58 31.13 -14.16
CA LYS A 829 -6.87 30.44 -14.36
C LYS A 829 -6.73 28.93 -14.44
N LEU A 830 -5.68 28.47 -15.12
CA LEU A 830 -5.37 27.05 -15.25
C LEU A 830 -5.07 26.46 -13.87
N VAL A 831 -4.21 27.08 -13.08
CA VAL A 831 -3.87 26.60 -11.74
C VAL A 831 -5.08 26.69 -10.79
N GLY A 832 -5.84 27.78 -10.83
CA GLY A 832 -7.08 27.93 -10.04
C GLY A 832 -8.14 26.88 -10.38
N TYR A 833 -8.29 26.53 -11.66
CA TYR A 833 -9.18 25.44 -12.09
C TYR A 833 -8.72 24.08 -11.53
N LEU A 834 -7.42 23.78 -11.61
CA LEU A 834 -6.87 22.52 -11.09
C LEU A 834 -6.99 22.42 -9.57
N LEU A 835 -6.76 23.53 -8.85
CA LEU A 835 -6.92 23.61 -7.40
C LEU A 835 -8.38 23.49 -6.96
N GLY A 836 -9.30 24.12 -7.69
CA GLY A 836 -10.74 24.05 -7.40
C GLY A 836 -11.35 22.67 -7.57
N ARG A 837 -10.73 21.82 -8.39
CA ARG A 837 -11.13 20.43 -8.58
C ARG A 837 -10.41 19.43 -7.66
N GLU A 838 -9.60 19.91 -6.71
CA GLU A 838 -8.84 19.05 -5.78
C GLU A 838 -7.92 18.05 -6.50
N LEU A 839 -7.45 18.36 -7.71
CA LEU A 839 -6.59 17.45 -8.52
C LEU A 839 -5.10 17.62 -8.23
N VAL A 840 -4.74 18.68 -7.51
CA VAL A 840 -3.36 19.08 -7.25
C VAL A 840 -2.94 18.61 -5.86
N GLY A 841 -1.79 17.95 -5.80
CA GLY A 841 -1.08 17.68 -4.55
C GLY A 841 0.17 18.56 -4.45
N GLU A 842 0.54 18.96 -3.24
CA GLU A 842 1.73 19.78 -2.96
C GLU A 842 2.99 19.13 -3.57
N ASN A 843 3.09 17.80 -3.52
CA ASN A 843 4.28 17.04 -3.97
C ASN A 843 4.36 16.78 -5.48
N GLN A 844 3.40 17.26 -6.29
CA GLN A 844 3.43 17.06 -7.75
C GLN A 844 4.53 17.90 -8.43
N VAL A 845 4.90 19.02 -7.81
CA VAL A 845 5.98 19.90 -8.27
C VAL A 845 7.13 19.85 -7.26
N GLU A 846 8.36 19.77 -7.76
CA GLU A 846 9.55 19.76 -6.90
C GLU A 846 9.65 21.06 -6.11
N GLY A 847 9.55 20.94 -4.78
CA GLY A 847 9.58 22.09 -3.86
C GLY A 847 8.22 22.61 -3.40
N GLY A 848 7.10 22.06 -3.89
CA GLY A 848 5.76 22.39 -3.38
C GLY A 848 5.04 23.46 -4.18
N VAL A 849 3.80 23.19 -4.62
CA VAL A 849 2.99 24.12 -5.43
C VAL A 849 2.74 25.43 -4.68
N THR A 850 2.42 25.36 -3.39
CA THR A 850 2.14 26.57 -2.59
C THR A 850 3.36 27.50 -2.47
N ARG A 851 4.59 26.96 -2.50
CA ARG A 851 5.82 27.77 -2.50
C ARG A 851 6.00 28.56 -3.78
N PHE A 852 5.67 27.96 -4.93
CA PHE A 852 5.71 28.67 -6.21
C PHE A 852 4.64 29.76 -6.28
N LEU A 853 3.42 29.47 -5.81
CA LEU A 853 2.36 30.47 -5.72
C LEU A 853 2.73 31.64 -4.81
N ALA A 854 3.35 31.36 -3.66
CA ALA A 854 3.86 32.38 -2.74
C ALA A 854 4.91 33.28 -3.40
N ARG A 855 5.81 32.69 -4.18
CA ARG A 855 6.83 33.43 -4.93
C ARG A 855 6.23 34.28 -6.06
N ALA A 856 5.16 33.81 -6.68
CA ALA A 856 4.41 34.55 -7.70
C ALA A 856 3.50 35.65 -7.11
N GLY A 857 3.21 35.59 -5.80
CA GLY A 857 2.29 36.51 -5.14
C GLY A 857 0.82 36.29 -5.53
N ASP A 858 0.44 35.05 -5.86
CA ASP A 858 -0.94 34.71 -6.26
C ASP A 858 -1.75 34.21 -5.05
N TRP A 859 -2.16 35.17 -4.22
CA TRP A 859 -2.91 34.89 -3.00
C TRP A 859 -4.29 34.27 -3.21
N PRO A 860 -5.09 34.60 -4.24
CA PRO A 860 -6.34 33.90 -4.51
C PRO A 860 -6.14 32.38 -4.68
N ASN A 861 -5.16 31.97 -5.49
CA ASN A 861 -4.84 30.57 -5.68
C ASN A 861 -4.22 29.93 -4.41
N ILE A 862 -3.48 30.68 -3.60
CA ILE A 862 -3.01 30.20 -2.28
C ILE A 862 -4.19 29.91 -1.34
N LEU A 863 -5.15 30.83 -1.23
CA LEU A 863 -6.33 30.63 -0.39
C LEU A 863 -7.16 29.43 -0.86
N GLN A 864 -7.29 29.25 -2.16
CA GLN A 864 -7.94 28.07 -2.74
C GLN A 864 -7.17 26.80 -2.42
N ALA A 865 -5.83 26.81 -2.57
CA ALA A 865 -4.98 25.68 -2.23
C ALA A 865 -5.08 25.30 -0.74
N LEU A 866 -5.14 26.27 0.17
CA LEU A 866 -5.33 26.00 1.61
C LEU A 866 -6.65 25.28 1.92
N ARG A 867 -7.69 25.49 1.10
CA ARG A 867 -9.00 24.85 1.26
C ARG A 867 -9.06 23.46 0.63
N THR A 868 -8.40 23.27 -0.51
CA THR A 868 -8.55 22.05 -1.33
C THR A 868 -7.38 21.07 -1.19
N VAL A 869 -6.17 21.55 -0.92
CA VAL A 869 -4.95 20.72 -0.89
C VAL A 869 -4.67 20.26 0.54
N SER A 870 -4.85 18.97 0.77
CA SER A 870 -4.68 18.35 2.10
C SER A 870 -3.22 18.07 2.50
N ASP A 871 -2.25 18.13 1.57
CA ASP A 871 -0.87 17.69 1.78
C ASP A 871 0.16 18.82 1.87
N ILE A 872 -0.28 20.04 2.23
CA ILE A 872 0.61 21.19 2.42
C ILE A 872 1.45 21.00 3.70
N SER A 873 2.78 21.11 3.58
CA SER A 873 3.64 21.01 4.76
C SER A 873 3.39 22.17 5.74
N GLU A 874 3.36 21.89 7.04
CA GLU A 874 3.12 22.92 8.07
C GLU A 874 4.23 23.98 8.07
N SER A 875 5.44 23.60 7.64
CA SER A 875 6.53 24.55 7.43
C SER A 875 6.24 25.58 6.34
N THR A 876 5.50 25.21 5.29
CA THR A 876 5.08 26.15 4.25
C THR A 876 3.90 26.99 4.74
N LEU A 877 2.94 26.38 5.43
CA LEU A 877 1.78 27.08 6.00
C LEU A 877 2.19 28.22 6.94
N VAL A 878 3.14 27.97 7.85
CA VAL A 878 3.64 29.01 8.78
C VAL A 878 4.39 30.11 8.04
N SER A 879 5.17 29.77 7.00
CA SER A 879 5.87 30.79 6.20
C SER A 879 4.91 31.72 5.46
N LEU A 880 3.80 31.19 4.93
CA LEU A 880 2.72 31.98 4.32
C LEU A 880 2.06 32.88 5.37
N LEU A 881 1.78 32.36 6.57
CA LEU A 881 1.23 33.14 7.67
C LEU A 881 2.13 34.32 8.05
N VAL A 882 3.45 34.09 8.16
CA VAL A 882 4.42 35.14 8.48
C VAL A 882 4.42 36.23 7.41
N ALA A 883 4.30 35.87 6.13
CA ALA A 883 4.21 36.85 5.04
C ALA A 883 2.94 37.71 5.15
N VAL A 884 1.78 37.11 5.41
CA VAL A 884 0.51 37.85 5.59
C VAL A 884 0.56 38.76 6.81
N VAL A 885 1.12 38.30 7.93
CA VAL A 885 1.25 39.11 9.15
C VAL A 885 2.13 40.33 8.91
N ARG A 886 3.28 40.15 8.23
CA ARG A 886 4.18 41.26 7.89
C ARG A 886 3.51 42.27 6.97
N ASP A 887 2.80 41.82 5.94
CA ASP A 887 2.09 42.71 5.02
C ASP A 887 0.96 43.50 5.71
N SER A 888 0.24 42.84 6.64
CA SER A 888 -0.80 43.49 7.43
C SER A 888 -0.26 44.58 8.36
N SER A 889 0.99 44.47 8.80
CA SER A 889 1.64 45.47 9.65
C SER A 889 2.10 46.70 8.88
N SER A 890 2.43 46.57 7.59
CA SER A 890 2.82 47.69 6.72
C SER A 890 1.63 48.48 6.18
N ALA A 891 0.46 47.86 6.02
CA ALA A 891 -0.70 48.49 5.39
C ALA A 891 -1.43 49.55 6.27
N HIS A 892 -0.97 49.81 7.50
CA HIS A 892 -1.68 50.72 8.41
C HIS A 892 -1.38 52.22 8.19
N ASP A 893 -0.36 52.55 7.38
CA ASP A 893 0.11 53.95 7.20
C ASP A 893 -0.26 54.62 5.85
N ASP A 894 -0.67 53.89 4.81
CA ASP A 894 -0.93 54.44 3.46
C ASP A 894 -2.39 54.24 2.99
N ALA A 895 -3.35 54.70 3.81
CA ALA A 895 -4.76 54.73 3.44
C ALA A 895 -5.10 56.01 2.66
N ASP A 896 -4.67 56.13 1.40
CA ASP A 896 -5.23 57.18 0.52
C ASP A 896 -5.17 56.81 -0.98
N MET A 897 -6.37 56.73 -1.58
CA MET A 897 -6.68 56.89 -3.02
C MET A 897 -5.99 55.94 -4.01
N ASP A 898 -6.36 54.64 -4.04
CA ASP A 898 -6.03 53.78 -5.20
C ASP A 898 -7.28 53.31 -5.95
N VAL A 899 -7.24 53.54 -7.26
CA VAL A 899 -8.31 53.46 -8.25
C VAL A 899 -8.47 52.02 -8.75
N ASP A 900 -9.71 51.57 -8.99
CA ASP A 900 -10.12 50.26 -9.56
C ASP A 900 -9.31 49.87 -10.84
N SER A 901 -8.09 49.40 -10.67
CA SER A 901 -7.21 48.99 -11.76
C SER A 901 -7.15 47.47 -11.82
N ASP A 902 -7.69 46.92 -12.91
CA ASP A 902 -7.74 45.53 -13.37
C ASP A 902 -7.21 44.44 -12.41
N VAL A 903 -8.16 43.70 -11.81
CA VAL A 903 -8.05 42.55 -10.88
C VAL A 903 -7.12 41.40 -11.36
N THR A 904 -6.53 41.48 -12.55
CA THR A 904 -5.72 40.41 -13.17
C THR A 904 -4.20 40.61 -13.10
N ALA A 905 -3.69 41.72 -12.54
CA ALA A 905 -2.25 41.96 -12.49
C ALA A 905 -1.61 41.36 -11.22
N LEU A 906 -0.83 40.27 -11.35
CA LEU A 906 0.08 39.82 -10.27
C LEU A 906 1.23 40.85 -10.07
N PRO A 907 1.80 41.01 -8.87
CA PRO A 907 1.42 40.36 -7.61
C PRO A 907 0.09 40.92 -7.05
N CYS A 908 -0.77 40.04 -6.53
CA CYS A 908 -1.95 40.46 -5.79
C CYS A 908 -1.55 40.92 -4.37
N SER A 909 -2.28 41.87 -3.78
CA SER A 909 -2.08 42.23 -2.37
C SER A 909 -2.39 41.05 -1.46
N ALA A 910 -1.70 40.94 -0.32
CA ALA A 910 -1.94 39.85 0.60
C ALA A 910 -3.37 39.94 1.17
N PRO A 911 -4.05 38.80 1.38
CA PRO A 911 -5.39 38.77 1.93
C PRO A 911 -5.36 39.26 3.37
N ARG A 912 -6.49 39.77 3.84
CA ARG A 912 -6.62 40.17 5.25
C ARG A 912 -6.35 38.97 6.15
N LEU A 913 -5.66 39.21 7.27
CA LEU A 913 -5.29 38.18 8.25
C LEU A 913 -6.46 37.26 8.68
N PRO A 914 -7.70 37.76 8.93
CA PRO A 914 -8.83 36.90 9.28
C PRO A 914 -9.19 35.89 8.18
N THR A 915 -9.26 36.34 6.92
CA THR A 915 -9.62 35.50 5.77
C THR A 915 -8.55 34.43 5.52
N PHE A 916 -7.28 34.80 5.64
CA PHE A 916 -6.17 33.86 5.53
C PHE A 916 -6.16 32.84 6.66
N LEU A 917 -6.30 33.28 7.92
CA LEU A 917 -6.32 32.38 9.07
C LEU A 917 -7.53 31.43 9.02
N ALA A 918 -8.69 31.87 8.52
CA ALA A 918 -9.85 31.00 8.34
C ALA A 918 -9.56 29.87 7.34
N ALA A 919 -8.92 30.18 6.20
CA ALA A 919 -8.48 29.16 5.24
C ALA A 919 -7.36 28.26 5.80
N PHE A 920 -6.40 28.84 6.52
CA PHE A 920 -5.31 28.11 7.19
C PHE A 920 -5.86 27.07 8.19
N LEU A 921 -6.89 27.41 8.95
CA LEU A 921 -7.50 26.51 9.95
C LEU A 921 -8.36 25.40 9.34
N GLN A 922 -8.78 25.56 8.08
CA GLN A 922 -9.45 24.50 7.33
C GLN A 922 -8.45 23.47 6.79
N ALA A 923 -7.19 23.86 6.59
CA ALA A 923 -6.14 22.93 6.18
C ALA A 923 -5.84 21.91 7.31
N PRO A 924 -5.69 20.62 6.99
CA PRO A 924 -5.33 19.61 7.99
C PRO A 924 -3.88 19.84 8.48
N TYR A 925 -3.67 19.84 9.79
CA TYR A 925 -2.34 19.99 10.39
C TYR A 925 -2.12 18.99 11.51
N THR A 926 -0.84 18.65 11.75
CA THR A 926 -0.44 17.83 12.90
C THR A 926 0.09 18.72 14.03
N GLY A 927 -0.48 18.60 15.23
CA GLY A 927 -0.11 19.46 16.38
C GLY A 927 1.40 19.53 16.68
N PRO A 928 2.13 18.39 16.77
CA PRO A 928 3.58 18.41 17.04
C PRO A 928 4.43 19.05 15.94
N THR A 929 4.11 18.81 14.67
CA THR A 929 4.85 19.37 13.52
C THR A 929 4.59 20.86 13.38
N LEU A 930 3.33 21.28 13.53
CA LEU A 930 2.95 22.70 13.56
C LEU A 930 3.69 23.46 14.67
N ARG A 931 3.76 22.92 15.88
CA ARG A 931 4.52 23.54 16.99
C ARG A 931 5.98 23.74 16.64
N SER A 932 6.64 22.73 16.06
CA SER A 932 8.03 22.88 15.62
C SER A 932 8.19 23.90 14.49
N ALA A 933 7.23 24.00 13.57
CA ALA A 933 7.26 24.97 12.48
C ALA A 933 7.06 26.41 13.00
N LEU A 934 6.05 26.63 13.86
CA LEU A 934 5.80 27.90 14.55
C LEU A 934 7.03 28.37 15.31
N GLN A 935 7.62 27.50 16.14
CA GLN A 935 8.82 27.83 16.92
C GLN A 935 10.02 28.27 16.04
N LYS A 936 10.16 27.68 14.85
CA LYS A 936 11.28 27.96 13.95
C LYS A 936 11.10 29.23 13.11
N GLN A 937 9.88 29.52 12.67
CA GLN A 937 9.62 30.54 11.65
C GLN A 937 8.84 31.76 12.16
N LEU A 938 7.94 31.59 13.14
CA LEU A 938 7.11 32.66 13.65
C LEU A 938 7.84 33.38 14.79
N SER A 939 8.06 34.68 14.65
CA SER A 939 8.65 35.48 15.72
C SER A 939 7.60 35.77 16.81
N PRO A 940 8.00 35.99 18.07
CA PRO A 940 7.03 36.24 19.15
C PRO A 940 6.24 37.54 18.94
N SER A 941 6.80 38.54 18.25
CA SER A 941 6.06 39.76 17.86
C SER A 941 4.98 39.46 16.81
N ASP A 942 5.27 38.59 15.84
CA ASP A 942 4.32 38.21 14.78
C ASP A 942 3.19 37.32 15.33
N ALA A 943 3.41 36.63 16.45
CA ALA A 943 2.39 35.81 17.11
C ALA A 943 1.29 36.64 17.80
N VAL A 944 1.56 37.89 18.19
CA VAL A 944 0.57 38.76 18.86
C VAL A 944 -0.66 39.04 17.98
N PRO A 945 -0.54 39.57 16.74
CA PRO A 945 -1.71 39.85 15.90
C PRO A 945 -2.51 38.59 15.56
N VAL A 946 -1.84 37.44 15.44
CA VAL A 946 -2.51 36.14 15.22
C VAL A 946 -3.37 35.75 16.44
N LEU A 947 -2.84 35.90 17.65
CA LEU A 947 -3.58 35.64 18.89
C LEU A 947 -4.71 36.65 19.12
N GLU A 948 -4.54 37.91 18.72
CA GLU A 948 -5.59 38.94 18.79
C GLU A 948 -6.77 38.57 17.89
N GLN A 949 -6.49 38.09 16.68
CA GLN A 949 -7.54 37.64 15.77
C GLN A 949 -8.27 36.39 16.31
N CYS A 950 -7.53 35.43 16.88
CA CYS A 950 -8.14 34.26 17.51
C CYS A 950 -9.03 34.65 18.70
N ASP A 951 -8.58 35.60 19.52
CA ASP A 951 -9.35 36.13 20.64
C ASP A 951 -10.62 36.88 20.19
N ALA A 952 -10.55 37.61 19.07
CA ALA A 952 -11.72 38.25 18.47
C ALA A 952 -12.77 37.22 18.01
N TRP A 953 -12.35 36.10 17.43
CA TRP A 953 -13.24 35.00 17.09
C TRP A 953 -13.84 34.32 18.31
N LEU A 954 -13.03 34.02 19.35
CA LEU A 954 -13.54 33.46 20.60
C LEU A 954 -14.58 34.38 21.24
N LYS A 955 -14.32 35.69 21.28
CA LYS A 955 -15.29 36.69 21.76
C LYS A 955 -16.58 36.68 20.95
N ARG A 956 -16.49 36.56 19.62
CA ARG A 956 -17.66 36.48 18.73
C ARG A 956 -18.48 35.22 19.03
N TRP A 957 -17.84 34.06 19.17
CA TRP A 957 -18.50 32.81 19.56
C TRP A 957 -19.17 32.92 20.93
N LEU A 958 -18.53 33.55 21.92
CA LEU A 958 -19.15 33.80 23.23
C LEU A 958 -20.40 34.69 23.12
N ASN A 959 -20.35 35.74 22.31
CA ASN A 959 -21.48 36.65 22.10
C ASN A 959 -22.63 35.99 21.33
N GLU A 960 -22.33 35.08 20.40
CA GLU A 960 -23.34 34.31 19.65
C GLU A 960 -23.96 33.20 20.50
N ALA A 961 -23.17 32.59 21.40
CA ALA A 961 -23.65 31.56 22.34
C ALA A 961 -24.50 32.14 23.46
N GLU A 962 -24.22 33.37 23.90
CA GLU A 962 -25.11 34.07 24.82
C GLU A 962 -26.38 34.48 24.07
N PRO A 963 -27.57 33.95 24.45
CA PRO A 963 -28.81 34.40 23.85
C PRO A 963 -28.98 35.87 24.22
N VAL A 964 -28.64 36.76 23.28
CA VAL A 964 -28.84 38.20 23.47
C VAL A 964 -30.33 38.40 23.61
N ARG A 965 -30.80 38.47 24.85
CA ARG A 965 -32.11 39.01 25.20
C ARG A 965 -32.05 40.51 24.93
N THR A 966 -32.12 40.87 23.65
CA THR A 966 -32.31 42.27 23.27
C THR A 966 -33.64 42.68 23.88
N LYS A 967 -33.60 43.63 24.82
CA LYS A 967 -34.82 44.17 25.47
C LYS A 967 -35.84 44.65 24.42
N ASP A 968 -35.37 45.02 23.22
CA ASP A 968 -36.20 45.43 22.08
C ASP A 968 -37.00 44.28 21.41
N GLU A 969 -36.52 43.04 21.44
CA GLU A 969 -37.29 41.88 20.94
C GLU A 969 -38.47 41.58 21.88
N ASP A 970 -38.26 41.71 23.20
CA ASP A 970 -39.33 41.54 24.18
C ASP A 970 -40.37 42.67 24.12
N GLU A 971 -39.97 43.90 23.76
CA GLU A 971 -40.92 44.99 23.50
C GLU A 971 -41.68 44.84 22.17
N LYS A 972 -41.03 44.32 21.11
CA LYS A 972 -41.71 44.03 19.83
C LYS A 972 -42.63 42.82 19.92
N ARG A 973 -42.30 41.79 20.71
CA ARG A 973 -43.18 40.63 20.98
C ARG A 973 -44.42 41.02 21.79
N LYS A 974 -44.34 42.04 22.65
CA LYS A 974 -45.51 42.58 23.38
C LYS A 974 -46.47 43.40 22.52
N ARG A 975 -46.07 43.83 21.31
CA ARG A 975 -46.90 44.68 20.43
C ARG A 975 -47.63 43.95 19.30
N LYS A 976 -47.36 42.67 19.03
CA LYS A 976 -48.10 41.89 18.01
C LYS A 976 -49.16 41.00 18.66
N GLY A 977 -50.41 41.38 18.41
CA GLY A 977 -51.60 40.79 19.01
C GLY A 977 -51.77 39.27 18.79
N LYS A 978 -52.44 38.68 19.78
CA LYS A 978 -53.10 37.37 19.82
C LYS A 978 -53.60 36.94 18.42
N GLY A 979 -52.88 36.04 17.74
CA GLY A 979 -53.41 35.45 16.50
C GLY A 979 -52.42 34.82 15.54
N HIS A 980 -51.12 35.10 15.63
CA HIS A 980 -50.15 34.38 14.81
C HIS A 980 -49.49 33.26 15.61
N GLN A 981 -49.86 32.03 15.27
CA GLN A 981 -49.22 30.80 15.69
C GLN A 981 -47.74 30.94 15.38
N THR A 982 -46.94 31.24 16.40
CA THR A 982 -45.49 31.33 16.30
C THR A 982 -45.01 29.98 15.81
N VAL A 983 -44.66 29.91 14.51
CA VAL A 983 -43.79 28.84 13.99
C VAL A 983 -42.61 28.82 14.94
N ALA A 984 -42.48 27.75 15.72
CA ALA A 984 -41.38 27.57 16.63
C ALA A 984 -40.11 27.83 15.80
N ILE A 985 -39.42 28.93 16.10
CA ILE A 985 -38.11 29.20 15.52
C ILE A 985 -37.30 27.99 15.91
N ASP A 986 -36.98 27.17 14.91
CA ASP A 986 -36.26 25.94 15.11
C ASP A 986 -34.95 26.31 15.78
N VAL A 987 -34.81 26.00 17.07
CA VAL A 987 -33.63 26.33 17.88
C VAL A 987 -32.38 25.63 17.30
N PHE A 988 -32.59 24.69 16.38
CA PHE A 988 -31.56 23.98 15.62
C PHE A 988 -31.38 24.47 14.17
N LYS A 989 -32.10 25.50 13.71
CA LYS A 989 -31.75 26.19 12.47
C LYS A 989 -30.47 26.98 12.73
N VAL A 990 -29.34 26.28 12.55
CA VAL A 990 -27.99 26.83 12.51
C VAL A 990 -28.05 28.06 11.60
N ALA A 991 -27.86 29.25 12.17
CA ALA A 991 -27.72 30.46 11.38
C ALA A 991 -26.65 30.21 10.33
N VAL A 992 -26.92 30.59 9.07
CA VAL A 992 -25.96 30.51 7.98
C VAL A 992 -24.70 31.22 8.47
N ARG A 993 -23.64 30.45 8.72
CA ARG A 993 -22.39 30.97 9.28
C ARG A 993 -21.79 31.91 8.25
N ASP A 994 -21.30 33.07 8.70
CA ASP A 994 -20.40 33.87 7.88
C ASP A 994 -19.21 32.99 7.48
N GLU A 995 -18.90 32.90 6.18
CA GLU A 995 -17.82 32.05 5.64
C GLU A 995 -16.44 32.36 6.26
N ASP A 996 -16.31 33.51 6.93
CA ASP A 996 -15.08 34.01 7.52
C ASP A 996 -14.81 33.56 8.96
N VAL A 997 -15.75 32.88 9.64
CA VAL A 997 -15.56 32.46 11.05
C VAL A 997 -15.28 30.95 11.13
N PRO A 998 -14.04 30.54 11.47
CA PRO A 998 -13.70 29.13 11.59
C PRO A 998 -14.43 28.47 12.76
N ALA A 999 -14.58 27.14 12.67
CA ALA A 999 -15.18 26.37 13.75
C ALA A 999 -14.30 26.49 15.01
N LEU A 1000 -14.95 26.64 16.15
CA LEU A 1000 -14.31 26.69 17.45
C LEU A 1000 -13.33 25.51 17.69
N ASP A 1001 -13.71 24.31 17.23
CA ASP A 1001 -12.90 23.09 17.33
C ASP A 1001 -11.58 23.19 16.56
N GLN A 1002 -11.46 24.11 15.61
CA GLN A 1002 -10.23 24.39 14.86
C GLN A 1002 -9.41 25.49 15.55
N VAL A 1003 -10.07 26.51 16.11
CA VAL A 1003 -9.42 27.66 16.75
C VAL A 1003 -8.74 27.26 18.05
N VAL A 1004 -9.40 26.47 18.92
CA VAL A 1004 -8.85 26.14 20.25
C VAL A 1004 -7.54 25.33 20.16
N PRO A 1005 -7.45 24.23 19.38
CA PRO A 1005 -6.18 23.49 19.24
C PRO A 1005 -5.08 24.33 18.60
N PHE A 1006 -5.42 25.24 17.68
CA PHE A 1006 -4.46 26.16 17.08
C PHE A 1006 -3.90 27.14 18.11
N VAL A 1007 -4.76 27.78 18.91
CA VAL A 1007 -4.34 28.67 20.00
C VAL A 1007 -3.44 27.91 20.98
N GLN A 1008 -3.79 26.67 21.33
CA GLN A 1008 -2.94 25.82 22.17
C GLN A 1008 -1.58 25.58 21.52
N ALA A 1009 -1.50 25.27 20.23
CA ALA A 1009 -0.24 25.06 19.53
C ALA A 1009 0.64 26.33 19.49
N VAL A 1010 0.04 27.51 19.29
CA VAL A 1010 0.75 28.80 19.32
C VAL A 1010 1.28 29.10 20.73
N LEU A 1011 0.48 28.85 21.76
CA LEU A 1011 0.90 29.02 23.16
C LEU A 1011 2.01 28.02 23.51
N ASP A 1012 1.85 26.74 23.22
CA ASP A 1012 2.89 25.73 23.46
C ASP A 1012 4.24 26.10 22.82
N ALA A 1013 4.22 26.71 21.62
CA ALA A 1013 5.43 27.11 20.91
C ALA A 1013 6.08 28.40 21.46
N HIS A 1014 5.27 29.37 21.91
CA HIS A 1014 5.75 30.73 22.22
C HIS A 1014 5.38 31.27 23.61
N PHE A 1015 4.82 30.48 24.52
CA PHE A 1015 4.33 30.99 25.80
C PHE A 1015 5.41 31.69 26.63
N VAL A 1016 6.59 31.08 26.75
CA VAL A 1016 7.71 31.65 27.52
C VAL A 1016 8.20 32.96 26.90
N THR A 1017 8.29 33.04 25.57
CA THR A 1017 8.75 34.25 24.88
C THR A 1017 7.70 35.36 24.89
N LEU A 1018 6.41 35.00 24.81
CA LEU A 1018 5.30 35.93 24.97
C LEU A 1018 5.26 36.52 26.38
N LEU A 1019 5.52 35.73 27.43
CA LEU A 1019 5.59 36.24 28.82
C LEU A 1019 6.68 37.30 29.03
N LEU A 1020 7.74 37.30 28.22
CA LEU A 1020 8.77 38.35 28.27
C LEU A 1020 8.30 39.66 27.62
N GLN A 1021 7.32 39.61 26.72
CA GLN A 1021 6.77 40.79 26.05
C GLN A 1021 5.60 41.40 26.83
N ARG A 1022 5.76 42.63 27.31
CA ARG A 1022 4.73 43.33 28.12
C ARG A 1022 3.39 43.53 27.38
N GLN A 1023 3.42 43.66 26.05
CA GLN A 1023 2.21 43.88 25.24
C GLN A 1023 1.29 42.65 25.22
N SER A 1024 1.85 41.43 25.29
CA SER A 1024 1.08 40.19 25.25
C SER A 1024 0.29 39.93 26.55
N HIS A 1025 0.71 40.51 27.69
CA HIS A 1025 0.16 40.19 29.01
C HIS A 1025 -1.34 40.47 29.12
N ARG A 1026 -1.80 41.58 28.52
CA ARG A 1026 -3.21 41.94 28.50
C ARG A 1026 -4.02 40.99 27.64
N LEU A 1027 -3.47 40.59 26.49
CA LEU A 1027 -4.08 39.64 25.57
C LEU A 1027 -4.19 38.25 26.20
N LEU A 1028 -3.12 37.75 26.83
CA LEU A 1028 -3.12 36.45 27.51
C LEU A 1028 -4.15 36.37 28.63
N ARG A 1029 -4.32 37.45 29.42
CA ARG A 1029 -5.38 37.53 30.45
C ARG A 1029 -6.79 37.53 29.86
N ARG A 1030 -6.98 38.18 28.72
CA ARG A 1030 -8.29 38.23 28.04
C ARG A 1030 -8.62 36.88 27.40
N LEU A 1031 -7.64 36.28 26.73
CA LEU A 1031 -7.76 34.96 26.13
C LEU A 1031 -8.03 33.90 27.20
N SER A 1032 -7.34 33.95 28.35
CA SER A 1032 -7.61 33.01 29.45
C SER A 1032 -9.02 33.15 30.02
N GLN A 1033 -9.56 34.37 30.11
CA GLN A 1033 -10.96 34.60 30.51
C GLN A 1033 -11.95 34.02 29.49
N HIS A 1034 -11.71 34.25 28.18
CA HIS A 1034 -12.57 33.73 27.13
C HIS A 1034 -12.53 32.20 27.06
N VAL A 1035 -11.34 31.59 27.17
CA VAL A 1035 -11.18 30.13 27.19
C VAL A 1035 -11.83 29.53 28.43
N ALA A 1036 -11.65 30.12 29.63
CA ALA A 1036 -12.29 29.65 30.86
C ALA A 1036 -13.83 29.64 30.73
N ARG A 1037 -14.40 30.75 30.24
CA ARG A 1037 -15.84 30.85 29.99
C ARG A 1037 -16.32 29.83 28.98
N HIS A 1038 -15.55 29.61 27.93
CA HIS A 1038 -15.86 28.61 26.92
C HIS A 1038 -15.83 27.20 27.49
N THR A 1039 -14.82 26.86 28.30
CA THR A 1039 -14.74 25.56 28.96
C THR A 1039 -15.91 25.32 29.91
N GLU A 1040 -16.35 26.33 30.67
CA GLU A 1040 -17.54 26.27 31.51
C GLU A 1040 -18.80 25.96 30.69
N MET A 1041 -19.03 26.69 29.59
CA MET A 1041 -20.16 26.42 28.70
C MET A 1041 -20.09 25.04 28.04
N SER A 1042 -18.91 24.58 27.64
CA SER A 1042 -18.73 23.26 27.06
C SER A 1042 -18.98 22.15 28.08
N THR A 1043 -18.56 22.33 29.34
CA THR A 1043 -18.89 21.40 30.42
C THR A 1043 -20.38 21.36 30.72
N ASP A 1044 -21.05 22.51 30.70
CA ASP A 1044 -22.49 22.61 30.90
C ASP A 1044 -23.24 21.91 29.76
N LEU A 1045 -22.86 22.18 28.49
CA LEU A 1045 -23.44 21.51 27.32
C LEU A 1045 -23.16 20.00 27.31
N GLY A 1046 -21.96 19.57 27.71
CA GLY A 1046 -21.61 18.16 27.86
C GLY A 1046 -22.49 17.45 28.88
N SER A 1047 -22.79 18.11 30.01
CA SER A 1047 -23.72 17.59 31.01
C SER A 1047 -25.16 17.46 30.48
N LEU A 1048 -25.60 18.41 29.64
CA LEU A 1048 -26.93 18.39 29.02
C LEU A 1048 -27.06 17.37 27.90
N LEU A 1049 -25.98 17.08 27.17
CA LEU A 1049 -25.99 16.15 26.04
C LEU A 1049 -26.38 14.72 26.46
N GLY A 1050 -25.96 14.30 27.65
CA GLY A 1050 -26.41 13.03 28.25
C GLY A 1050 -27.93 13.00 28.45
N ALA A 1051 -28.50 14.03 29.07
CA ALA A 1051 -29.94 14.11 29.30
C ALA A 1051 -30.76 14.27 28.00
N LEU A 1052 -30.27 15.09 27.06
CA LEU A 1052 -30.93 15.35 25.78
C LEU A 1052 -30.91 14.14 24.85
N SER A 1053 -29.83 13.34 24.84
CA SER A 1053 -29.76 12.11 24.04
C SER A 1053 -30.76 11.05 24.50
N ILE A 1054 -30.98 10.94 25.82
CA ILE A 1054 -32.04 10.06 26.38
C ILE A 1054 -33.42 10.57 25.96
N TYR A 1055 -33.63 11.88 25.93
CA TYR A 1055 -34.90 12.45 25.49
C TYR A 1055 -35.14 12.31 23.98
N SER A 1056 -34.11 12.53 23.14
CA SER A 1056 -34.23 12.41 21.69
C SER A 1056 -34.49 10.98 21.26
N THR A 1057 -33.77 10.01 21.84
CA THR A 1057 -34.00 8.58 21.60
C THR A 1057 -35.41 8.17 22.01
N LYS A 1058 -35.88 8.60 23.19
CA LYS A 1058 -37.26 8.34 23.63
C LYS A 1058 -38.29 8.97 22.71
N LYS A 1059 -38.06 10.18 22.20
CA LYS A 1059 -38.97 10.86 21.26
C LYS A 1059 -38.97 10.21 19.87
N GLU A 1060 -37.82 9.76 19.38
CA GLU A 1060 -37.70 8.99 18.14
C GLU A 1060 -38.37 7.63 18.26
N GLU A 1061 -38.20 6.94 19.40
CA GLU A 1061 -38.88 5.70 19.71
C GLU A 1061 -40.39 5.91 19.79
N GLN A 1062 -40.86 6.98 20.44
CA GLN A 1062 -42.28 7.37 20.42
C GLN A 1062 -42.80 7.66 19.01
N ARG A 1063 -42.01 8.35 18.17
CA ARG A 1063 -42.38 8.62 16.78
C ARG A 1063 -42.41 7.33 15.96
N ARG A 1064 -41.46 6.43 16.17
CA ARG A 1064 -41.38 5.12 15.52
C ARG A 1064 -42.55 4.24 15.95
N ALA A 1065 -42.89 4.23 17.24
CA ALA A 1065 -44.06 3.53 17.77
C ALA A 1065 -45.36 4.10 17.20
N ALA A 1066 -45.48 5.43 17.08
CA ALA A 1066 -46.64 6.07 16.46
C ALA A 1066 -46.77 5.73 14.96
N LEU A 1067 -45.67 5.69 14.22
CA LEU A 1067 -45.64 5.28 12.81
C LEU A 1067 -45.96 3.79 12.66
N ALA A 1068 -45.38 2.92 13.47
CA ALA A 1068 -45.68 1.48 13.47
C ALA A 1068 -47.14 1.20 13.86
N ALA A 1069 -47.70 1.95 14.81
CA ALA A 1069 -49.11 1.88 15.17
C ALA A 1069 -50.02 2.37 14.02
N ALA A 1070 -49.60 3.40 13.28
CA ALA A 1070 -50.32 3.86 12.10
C ALA A 1070 -50.24 2.84 10.94
N GLU A 1071 -49.08 2.22 10.72
CA GLU A 1071 -48.89 1.15 9.73
C GLU A 1071 -49.69 -0.11 10.09
N ALA A 1072 -49.69 -0.53 11.35
CA ALA A 1072 -50.49 -1.66 11.82
C ALA A 1072 -52.00 -1.39 11.66
N LYS A 1073 -52.46 -0.16 11.93
CA LYS A 1073 -53.85 0.26 11.67
C LYS A 1073 -54.17 0.28 10.18
N ALA A 1074 -53.23 0.65 9.32
CA ALA A 1074 -53.42 0.63 7.86
C ALA A 1074 -53.39 -0.79 7.27
N ALA A 1075 -52.55 -1.68 7.80
CA ALA A 1075 -52.45 -3.08 7.38
C ALA A 1075 -53.64 -3.94 7.83
N GLY A 1076 -54.24 -3.62 8.99
CA GLY A 1076 -55.38 -4.34 9.55
C GLY A 1076 -56.68 -4.24 8.74
N THR A 1077 -56.82 -3.25 7.85
CA THR A 1077 -58.04 -3.00 7.07
C THR A 1077 -58.14 -3.76 5.73
N GLY A 1078 -57.17 -4.63 5.39
CA GLY A 1078 -57.08 -5.24 4.05
C GLY A 1078 -57.16 -6.77 3.95
N ALA A 1079 -57.27 -7.51 5.05
CA ALA A 1079 -57.24 -8.98 5.01
C ALA A 1079 -58.65 -9.56 4.82
N THR A 1080 -59.04 -9.80 3.57
CA THR A 1080 -60.18 -10.65 3.22
C THR A 1080 -59.95 -12.06 3.76
N THR A 1081 -60.86 -12.47 4.63
CA THR A 1081 -60.96 -13.77 5.33
C THR A 1081 -60.96 -14.96 4.38
N THR A 1082 -59.95 -15.83 4.47
CA THR A 1082 -59.98 -17.20 3.94
C THR A 1082 -59.82 -18.23 5.09
N GLY A 1083 -60.94 -18.46 5.78
CA GLY A 1083 -61.49 -19.70 6.35
C GLY A 1083 -60.70 -20.82 7.06
N VAL A 1084 -59.37 -20.90 7.10
CA VAL A 1084 -58.72 -22.15 7.65
C VAL A 1084 -57.51 -21.90 8.57
N LYS A 1085 -57.28 -20.68 9.07
CA LYS A 1085 -56.21 -20.38 10.04
C LYS A 1085 -56.71 -19.73 11.36
N GLU A 1086 -57.93 -20.02 11.78
CA GLU A 1086 -58.53 -19.38 12.96
C GLU A 1086 -58.02 -19.90 14.32
N LEU A 1087 -57.48 -21.13 14.39
CA LEU A 1087 -57.05 -21.69 15.68
C LEU A 1087 -55.71 -21.12 16.19
N GLY A 1088 -54.78 -20.78 15.28
CA GLY A 1088 -53.50 -20.15 15.65
C GLY A 1088 -53.66 -18.67 16.01
N ALA A 1089 -54.49 -17.95 15.25
CA ALA A 1089 -54.73 -16.51 15.46
C ALA A 1089 -55.52 -16.21 16.75
N THR A 1090 -56.35 -17.14 17.21
CA THR A 1090 -57.07 -17.01 18.49
C THR A 1090 -56.14 -17.23 19.68
N MET A 1091 -55.16 -18.13 19.57
CA MET A 1091 -54.15 -18.34 20.60
C MET A 1091 -53.16 -17.16 20.69
N GLU A 1092 -52.70 -16.62 19.55
CA GLU A 1092 -51.88 -15.40 19.52
C GLU A 1092 -52.63 -14.19 20.08
N LYS A 1093 -53.93 -14.03 19.76
CA LYS A 1093 -54.75 -12.98 20.37
C LYS A 1093 -54.90 -13.15 21.88
N ARG A 1094 -54.97 -14.39 22.39
CA ARG A 1094 -55.09 -14.68 23.82
C ARG A 1094 -53.78 -14.40 24.54
N ILE A 1095 -52.64 -14.74 23.94
CA ILE A 1095 -51.30 -14.43 24.46
C ILE A 1095 -51.09 -12.91 24.47
N ALA A 1096 -51.37 -12.22 23.37
CA ALA A 1096 -51.25 -10.76 23.30
C ALA A 1096 -52.19 -10.04 24.29
N ALA A 1097 -53.40 -10.57 24.52
CA ALA A 1097 -54.31 -10.04 25.53
C ALA A 1097 -53.79 -10.28 26.96
N GLN A 1098 -53.17 -11.44 27.23
CA GLN A 1098 -52.55 -11.74 28.52
C GLN A 1098 -51.28 -10.91 28.77
N GLU A 1099 -50.42 -10.73 27.78
CA GLU A 1099 -49.25 -9.86 27.85
C GLU A 1099 -49.66 -8.40 28.08
N LYS A 1100 -50.67 -7.92 27.35
CA LYS A 1100 -51.23 -6.58 27.57
C LYS A 1100 -51.83 -6.43 28.97
N HIS A 1101 -52.47 -7.47 29.51
CA HIS A 1101 -52.97 -7.47 30.89
C HIS A 1101 -51.84 -7.49 31.93
N ALA A 1102 -50.69 -8.06 31.60
CA ALA A 1102 -49.51 -8.09 32.46
C ALA A 1102 -48.73 -6.75 32.46
N GLU A 1103 -48.80 -5.99 31.35
CA GLU A 1103 -48.22 -4.64 31.25
C GLU A 1103 -49.05 -3.56 31.96
N VAL A 1104 -50.35 -3.80 32.19
CA VAL A 1104 -51.19 -2.92 33.01
C VAL A 1104 -50.75 -3.06 34.48
N GLY A 1105 -49.86 -2.17 34.91
CA GLY A 1105 -49.45 -2.07 36.32
C GLY A 1105 -50.66 -1.90 37.25
N GLN A 1106 -50.54 -2.35 38.50
CA GLN A 1106 -51.61 -2.48 39.52
C GLN A 1106 -52.52 -1.25 39.76
N TYR A 1107 -52.24 -0.10 39.16
CA TYR A 1107 -53.00 1.13 39.29
C TYR A 1107 -53.18 1.81 37.92
N GLN A 1108 -53.98 1.21 37.05
CA GLN A 1108 -54.54 1.92 35.90
C GLN A 1108 -56.06 2.06 36.10
N VAL A 1109 -56.51 3.29 36.28
CA VAL A 1109 -57.94 3.62 36.41
C VAL A 1109 -58.51 3.65 34.99
N GLU A 1110 -59.20 2.60 34.60
CA GLU A 1110 -59.99 2.59 33.36
C GLU A 1110 -61.27 3.41 33.61
N GLU A 1111 -61.31 4.63 33.09
CA GLU A 1111 -62.56 5.39 33.00
C GLU A 1111 -63.46 4.75 31.94
N PHE A 1112 -64.40 3.93 32.39
CA PHE A 1112 -65.50 3.47 31.54
C PHE A 1112 -66.45 4.64 31.29
N TYR A 1113 -66.38 5.21 30.08
CA TYR A 1113 -67.41 6.12 29.59
C TYR A 1113 -68.63 5.27 29.18
N LEU A 1114 -69.67 5.31 30.01
CA LEU A 1114 -70.98 4.67 29.77
C LEU A 1114 -71.76 5.36 28.65
#